data_AF-A0A1G6YQS5-F1
#
_entry.id   AF-A0A1G6YQS5-F1
#
_cell.length_a   1.000
_cell.length_b   1.000
_cell.length_c   1.000
_cell.angle_alpha   90.00
_cell.angle_beta   90.00
_cell.angle_gamma   90.00
#
_symmetry.space_group_name_H-M   'P 1'
#
loop_
_entity.id
_entity.type
_entity.pdbx_description
1 polymer ?
#
loop_
_entity_poly.entity_id
_entity_poly.type
_entity_poly.pdbx_seq_one_letter_code
_entity_poly.pdbx_strand_id
1 'polypeptide(L)'
;MAKTTTKKTAASAADSPKGKSLVIVESPAKAKTINKYLGDDFIVRSSIGHVRDLPVSANKSAKKATTTKKDDSLTKEEKAQQALVRRMGVDPEHDWAAVYEVLPNKTKVIKELKALAKDADKIYLATDMDREGEAIAWHLKEVIGGPDSKYQRVVFNEITKSAIQNAFKQPSKLDIDRVNAQQARRFLDRVVGFMVSPLLWQKIARGLSAGRVQSVAMRLVVEREHEIRAFIPEEYWQIHADTHVAHDKTKKASDAEQIGIRLEATKQGGKTLKLGNKEQTDKVLEILKASDFIVKEREEKPTQSRPSAPFITSTLQQAASTRLGFSVKKTMILAQRLYEAGHITYMRTDSTFLSGDALAAVRGHIEDNYGAKYVPEKPNFYGNKQGAQEAHEAIRPSNVNLKSTQMKGVERDAIRLYELIWRQFVACQMTPAKYLSVNLLVEAGNVELKARGRTMTFDGYTRVMPPAKTDDTLLPDVKKGDKLTLDKLDPSQHFTKPPPRYTEASLVKELEKKGIGRPSTYASIISTIQDRGYVKLENKRLFAEKMGDIVTDRLTASFPDLMDYTFTAALEDKLDHVAEGEQDWKDVLDNFYGEFKTTLEHAKGKDGMRPNDPTDVPDVHCDICDRPMQLRTGSTGVFLGCTGYNLPPKERCKGTKNLMPVEAFANLDDPEGDDETAEVKDLMEKKRCPKCGTAMNGYIVDGGLKLHICGNNPDCDGYILEEGKFEVPGSDAPTIDCDKCDGQMELKTGRFGPYFACQKCDNTRKVLKTGEAAPPRMDPIHLPELKSTKHDDYFILREGAAGMFLAASKFPKVRETRAPKLAELREIKDKMEDKFQYLFEGPDEDPEGNPTILRWSRKKKEQYIGSEKNGKATRWGVYWRKGEWVEE
;
A
#
# COMPACT_ATOMS: atom_id res chain seq x y z
N MET A 1 38.52 26.02 31.75
CA MET A 1 37.45 25.16 31.22
C MET A 1 36.98 24.21 32.33
N ALA A 2 35.94 24.59 33.07
CA ALA A 2 35.31 23.73 34.08
C ALA A 2 34.01 23.18 33.49
N LYS A 3 33.94 21.87 33.27
CA LYS A 3 32.75 21.17 32.78
C LYS A 3 31.86 20.79 33.95
N THR A 4 30.76 21.52 34.10
CA THR A 4 29.69 21.22 35.06
C THR A 4 28.86 20.06 34.52
N THR A 5 28.89 18.93 35.24
CA THR A 5 28.16 17.70 34.93
C THR A 5 26.71 17.79 35.39
N THR A 6 25.77 18.02 34.48
CA THR A 6 24.34 17.87 34.74
C THR A 6 23.95 16.39 34.82
N LYS A 7 23.64 15.95 36.05
CA LYS A 7 23.14 14.63 36.41
C LYS A 7 21.75 14.40 35.78
N LYS A 8 21.62 13.41 34.90
CA LYS A 8 20.31 12.89 34.44
C LYS A 8 19.65 12.15 35.60
N THR A 9 18.61 12.74 36.18
CA THR A 9 17.71 12.07 37.12
C THR A 9 16.82 11.09 36.36
N ALA A 10 16.79 9.85 36.85
CA ALA A 10 15.83 8.83 36.46
C ALA A 10 14.43 9.27 36.90
N ALA A 11 13.44 9.13 36.01
CA ALA A 11 12.05 9.40 36.35
C ALA A 11 11.57 8.44 37.45
N SER A 12 11.30 8.98 38.63
CA SER A 12 10.65 8.27 39.72
C SER A 12 9.17 8.04 39.38
N ALA A 13 8.73 6.80 39.64
CA ALA A 13 7.32 6.51 39.84
C ALA A 13 6.88 7.09 41.19
N ALA A 14 5.61 7.49 41.27
CA ALA A 14 4.93 8.09 42.43
C ALA A 14 5.09 9.62 42.58
N ASP A 15 4.29 10.34 41.81
CA ASP A 15 3.53 11.47 42.33
C ASP A 15 2.12 11.34 41.73
N SER A 16 1.18 10.83 42.53
CA SER A 16 -0.24 10.81 42.20
C SER A 16 -0.87 12.04 42.85
N PRO A 17 -1.04 13.17 42.15
CA PRO A 17 -1.73 14.31 42.72
C PRO A 17 -3.23 14.00 42.79
N LYS A 18 -3.75 13.76 43.99
CA LYS A 18 -5.19 13.71 44.27
C LYS A 18 -5.83 15.03 43.77
N GLY A 19 -6.94 14.94 43.03
CA GLY A 19 -7.70 16.11 42.57
C GLY A 19 -7.39 16.59 41.14
N LYS A 20 -6.64 15.81 40.34
CA LYS A 20 -6.36 16.14 38.93
C LYS A 20 -7.24 15.34 37.97
N SER A 21 -7.52 15.88 36.80
CA SER A 21 -8.26 15.18 35.74
C SER A 21 -7.33 14.37 34.84
N LEU A 22 -7.69 13.13 34.52
CA LEU A 22 -6.93 12.27 33.60
C LEU A 22 -7.43 12.49 32.17
N VAL A 23 -6.54 12.76 31.23
CA VAL A 23 -6.83 12.85 29.80
C VAL A 23 -6.17 11.69 29.07
N ILE A 24 -6.94 10.92 28.32
CA ILE A 24 -6.45 9.75 27.57
C ILE A 24 -6.58 10.01 26.07
N VAL A 25 -5.47 9.85 25.35
CA VAL A 25 -5.38 9.99 23.89
C VAL A 25 -4.77 8.74 23.25
N GLU A 26 -4.88 8.57 21.94
CA GLU A 26 -4.39 7.37 21.26
C GLU A 26 -2.87 7.36 21.06
N SER A 27 -2.18 8.51 20.94
CA SER A 27 -0.74 8.54 20.63
C SER A 27 0.12 9.38 21.59
N PRO A 28 1.39 9.00 21.83
CA PRO A 28 2.28 9.77 22.69
C PRO A 28 2.62 11.17 22.14
N ALA A 29 2.63 11.33 20.81
CA ALA A 29 2.88 12.62 20.19
C ALA A 29 1.73 13.59 20.46
N LYS A 30 0.48 13.14 20.25
CA LYS A 30 -0.73 13.88 20.58
C LYS A 30 -0.78 14.25 22.07
N ALA A 31 -0.42 13.33 22.95
CA ALA A 31 -0.35 13.59 24.40
C ALA A 31 0.60 14.74 24.72
N LYS A 32 1.81 14.74 24.14
CA LYS A 32 2.79 15.81 24.34
C LYS A 32 2.32 17.16 23.82
N THR A 33 1.59 17.18 22.70
CA THR A 33 1.09 18.43 22.11
C THR A 33 -0.04 19.02 22.94
N ILE A 34 -1.03 18.21 23.32
CA ILE A 34 -2.17 18.65 24.15
C ILE A 34 -1.71 19.12 25.54
N ASN A 35 -0.72 18.46 26.13
CA ASN A 35 -0.14 18.84 27.42
C ASN A 35 0.53 20.22 27.42
N LYS A 36 0.76 20.85 26.25
CA LYS A 36 1.24 22.25 26.18
C LYS A 36 0.11 23.26 26.38
N TYR A 37 -1.14 22.85 26.16
CA TYR A 37 -2.31 23.72 26.16
C TYR A 37 -3.19 23.51 27.39
N LEU A 38 -3.11 22.33 28.00
CA LEU A 38 -3.73 22.02 29.28
C LEU A 38 -2.77 22.40 30.42
N GLY A 39 -3.31 22.97 31.49
CA GLY A 39 -2.56 23.38 32.67
C GLY A 39 -2.24 22.22 33.62
N ASP A 40 -1.68 22.55 34.78
CA ASP A 40 -1.19 21.58 35.76
C ASP A 40 -2.28 20.69 36.38
N ASP A 41 -3.57 21.03 36.21
CA ASP A 41 -4.72 20.27 36.70
C ASP A 41 -5.01 18.99 35.89
N PHE A 42 -4.32 18.80 34.76
CA PHE A 42 -4.53 17.66 33.87
C PHE A 42 -3.32 16.73 33.80
N ILE A 43 -3.57 15.42 33.84
CA ILE A 43 -2.58 14.39 33.57
C ILE A 43 -2.89 13.80 32.20
N VAL A 44 -2.06 14.09 31.19
CA VAL A 44 -2.26 13.53 29.84
C VAL A 44 -1.47 12.23 29.66
N ARG A 45 -2.13 11.16 29.20
CA ARG A 45 -1.54 9.85 28.91
C ARG A 45 -2.03 9.26 27.60
N SER A 46 -1.24 8.35 27.04
CA SER A 46 -1.54 7.69 25.77
C SER A 46 -1.84 6.20 25.95
N SER A 47 -2.85 5.70 25.23
CA SER A 47 -3.16 4.27 25.11
C SER A 47 -2.28 3.53 24.10
N ILE A 48 -1.58 4.28 23.23
CA ILE A 48 -0.78 3.79 22.11
C ILE A 48 -1.69 3.02 21.11
N GLY A 49 -2.85 3.58 20.79
CA GLY A 49 -3.88 2.98 19.93
C GLY A 49 -4.87 2.10 20.68
N HIS A 50 -5.39 1.07 20.01
CA HIS A 50 -6.34 0.10 20.57
C HIS A 50 -5.75 -0.64 21.80
N VAL A 51 -6.59 -0.86 22.81
CA VAL A 51 -6.22 -1.56 24.07
C VAL A 51 -6.76 -2.99 24.15
N ARG A 52 -7.86 -3.26 23.46
CA ARG A 52 -8.47 -4.58 23.28
C ARG A 52 -8.98 -4.71 21.84
N ASP A 53 -9.12 -5.94 21.37
CA ASP A 53 -9.76 -6.30 20.09
C ASP A 53 -10.33 -7.71 20.23
N LEU A 54 -11.09 -8.14 19.23
CA LEU A 54 -11.48 -9.54 19.05
C LEU A 54 -10.22 -10.44 18.92
N PRO A 55 -10.28 -11.73 19.28
CA PRO A 55 -9.12 -12.62 19.31
C PRO A 55 -8.36 -12.66 17.98
N VAL A 56 -7.03 -12.51 18.01
CA VAL A 56 -6.17 -12.46 16.81
C VAL A 56 -5.47 -13.78 16.50
N SER A 57 -5.45 -14.71 17.45
CA SER A 57 -4.94 -16.07 17.24
C SER A 57 -5.63 -17.04 18.20
N ALA A 58 -5.60 -18.33 17.87
CA ALA A 58 -5.99 -19.39 18.80
C ALA A 58 -4.92 -19.54 19.90
N ASN A 59 -4.72 -18.51 20.73
CA ASN A 59 -3.75 -18.54 21.81
C ASN A 59 -4.35 -19.19 23.08
N LYS A 60 -3.46 -19.73 23.92
CA LYS A 60 -3.79 -20.52 25.13
C LYS A 60 -4.68 -19.81 26.16
N SER A 61 -4.91 -18.49 26.07
CA SER A 61 -5.80 -17.73 26.96
C SER A 61 -7.25 -18.24 26.91
N ALA A 62 -7.70 -18.71 25.76
CA ALA A 62 -9.06 -19.26 25.64
C ALA A 62 -9.23 -20.62 26.36
N LYS A 63 -8.18 -21.24 26.91
CA LYS A 63 -8.32 -22.38 27.85
C LYS A 63 -8.77 -21.95 29.25
N LYS A 64 -8.64 -20.67 29.62
CA LYS A 64 -8.99 -20.18 30.97
C LYS A 64 -10.38 -19.56 31.08
N ALA A 65 -11.04 -19.19 29.97
CA ALA A 65 -12.31 -18.48 30.03
C ALA A 65 -13.55 -19.39 30.14
N THR A 66 -13.46 -20.68 29.86
CA THR A 66 -14.54 -21.63 30.14
C THR A 66 -13.98 -23.03 30.38
N THR A 67 -13.95 -23.44 31.65
CA THR A 67 -14.16 -24.84 32.03
C THR A 67 -15.62 -25.21 31.75
N THR A 68 -16.05 -25.17 30.49
CA THR A 68 -17.22 -25.95 30.10
C THR A 68 -16.75 -27.40 30.06
N LYS A 69 -17.42 -28.26 30.84
CA LYS A 69 -17.28 -29.72 30.77
C LYS A 69 -17.25 -30.11 29.29
N LYS A 70 -16.38 -31.05 28.90
CA LYS A 70 -16.51 -31.73 27.60
C LYS A 70 -17.92 -32.29 27.55
N ASP A 71 -18.80 -31.64 26.82
CA ASP A 71 -20.13 -32.15 26.59
C ASP A 71 -20.02 -33.15 25.43
N ASP A 72 -20.01 -34.42 25.78
CA ASP A 72 -19.92 -35.51 24.81
C ASP A 72 -21.21 -35.64 23.97
N SER A 73 -22.26 -34.87 24.28
CA SER A 73 -23.53 -34.84 23.53
C SER A 73 -23.50 -34.03 22.23
N LEU A 74 -22.53 -33.13 22.05
CA LEU A 74 -22.47 -32.27 20.86
C LEU A 74 -21.94 -33.01 19.62
N THR A 75 -22.63 -32.81 18.50
CA THR A 75 -22.23 -33.29 17.18
C THR A 75 -20.90 -32.67 16.73
N LYS A 76 -20.28 -33.27 15.71
CA LYS A 76 -19.03 -32.75 15.12
C LYS A 76 -19.21 -31.35 14.53
N GLU A 77 -20.39 -31.06 13.98
CA GLU A 77 -20.76 -29.78 13.39
C GLU A 77 -20.93 -28.71 14.45
N GLU A 78 -21.64 -29.00 15.54
CA GLU A 78 -21.79 -28.08 16.68
C GLU A 78 -20.44 -27.76 17.33
N LYS A 79 -19.57 -28.76 17.50
CA LYS A 79 -18.20 -28.56 17.99
C LYS A 79 -17.38 -27.67 17.06
N ALA A 80 -17.55 -27.80 15.74
CA ALA A 80 -16.89 -26.96 14.75
C ALA A 80 -17.43 -25.51 14.77
N GLN A 81 -18.74 -25.34 14.93
CA GLN A 81 -19.41 -24.05 15.07
C GLN A 81 -18.93 -23.31 16.33
N GLN A 82 -18.93 -23.97 17.49
CA GLN A 82 -18.40 -23.39 18.73
C GLN A 82 -16.92 -23.01 18.61
N ALA A 83 -16.10 -23.84 17.96
CA ALA A 83 -14.70 -23.52 17.71
C ALA A 83 -14.52 -22.36 16.72
N LEU A 84 -15.45 -22.17 15.78
CA LEU A 84 -15.48 -21.02 14.87
C LEU A 84 -15.85 -19.74 15.64
N VAL A 85 -16.95 -19.73 16.38
CA VAL A 85 -17.39 -18.60 17.22
C VAL A 85 -16.27 -18.17 18.17
N ARG A 86 -15.63 -19.12 18.86
CA ARG A 86 -14.50 -18.84 19.75
C ARG A 86 -13.30 -18.20 19.04
N ARG A 87 -13.03 -18.59 17.79
CA ARG A 87 -11.94 -17.99 16.98
C ARG A 87 -12.32 -16.61 16.46
N MET A 88 -13.58 -16.42 16.07
CA MET A 88 -14.12 -15.14 15.64
C MET A 88 -14.16 -14.14 16.80
N GLY A 89 -14.48 -14.63 18.01
CA GLY A 89 -14.78 -13.81 19.18
C GLY A 89 -16.14 -13.12 19.10
N VAL A 90 -17.01 -13.54 18.19
CA VAL A 90 -18.36 -13.01 17.99
C VAL A 90 -19.26 -14.20 17.69
N ASP A 91 -20.47 -14.20 18.26
CA ASP A 91 -21.48 -15.23 18.05
C ASP A 91 -22.70 -14.66 17.28
N PRO A 92 -22.74 -14.82 15.93
CA PRO A 92 -23.88 -14.37 15.12
C PRO A 92 -25.20 -15.08 15.43
N GLU A 93 -25.17 -16.25 16.07
CA GLU A 93 -26.39 -17.02 16.38
C GLU A 93 -26.97 -16.66 17.76
N HIS A 94 -26.24 -15.88 18.56
CA HIS A 94 -26.61 -15.50 19.92
C HIS A 94 -26.38 -14.01 20.15
N ASP A 95 -27.21 -13.18 19.50
CA ASP A 95 -27.30 -11.74 19.73
C ASP A 95 -25.96 -10.99 19.52
N TRP A 96 -25.12 -11.50 18.62
CA TRP A 96 -23.80 -10.94 18.31
C TRP A 96 -22.88 -10.81 19.53
N ALA A 97 -23.04 -11.71 20.50
CA ALA A 97 -22.25 -11.70 21.73
C ALA A 97 -20.75 -11.73 21.42
N ALA A 98 -20.03 -10.71 21.89
CA ALA A 98 -18.62 -10.49 21.55
C ALA A 98 -17.68 -10.68 22.74
N VAL A 99 -16.56 -11.32 22.49
CA VAL A 99 -15.46 -11.53 23.44
C VAL A 99 -14.27 -10.70 23.01
N TYR A 100 -14.01 -9.60 23.71
CA TYR A 100 -12.81 -8.79 23.51
C TYR A 100 -11.68 -9.25 24.42
N GLU A 101 -10.47 -9.33 23.87
CA GLU A 101 -9.26 -9.65 24.61
C GLU A 101 -8.35 -8.42 24.71
N VAL A 102 -7.78 -8.19 25.89
CA VAL A 102 -6.71 -7.20 26.05
C VAL A 102 -5.50 -7.62 25.21
N LEU A 103 -5.01 -6.69 24.40
CA LEU A 103 -3.84 -6.96 23.56
C LEU A 103 -2.61 -7.22 24.43
N PRO A 104 -1.80 -8.28 24.17
CA PRO A 104 -0.70 -8.68 25.06
C PRO A 104 0.32 -7.57 25.36
N ASN A 105 0.60 -6.72 24.37
CA ASN A 105 1.52 -5.60 24.48
C ASN A 105 0.93 -4.36 25.20
N LYS A 106 -0.34 -4.40 25.64
CA LYS A 106 -1.05 -3.29 26.29
C LYS A 106 -1.27 -3.47 27.78
N THR A 107 -0.95 -4.64 28.33
CA THR A 107 -1.12 -4.96 29.77
C THR A 107 -0.47 -3.93 30.70
N LYS A 108 0.77 -3.49 30.41
CA LYS A 108 1.46 -2.47 31.20
C LYS A 108 0.78 -1.10 31.11
N VAL A 109 0.37 -0.69 29.90
CA VAL A 109 -0.31 0.59 29.66
C VAL A 109 -1.64 0.64 30.41
N ILE A 110 -2.44 -0.42 30.34
CA ILE A 110 -3.71 -0.53 31.05
C ILE A 110 -3.51 -0.46 32.56
N LYS A 111 -2.49 -1.14 33.09
CA LYS A 111 -2.18 -1.08 34.53
C LYS A 111 -1.87 0.35 34.98
N GLU A 112 -1.10 1.09 34.18
CA GLU A 112 -0.80 2.51 34.45
C GLU A 112 -2.06 3.37 34.38
N LEU A 113 -2.87 3.23 33.34
CA LEU A 113 -4.11 4.00 33.18
C LEU A 113 -5.11 3.74 34.31
N LYS A 114 -5.26 2.48 34.76
CA LYS A 114 -6.11 2.13 35.91
C LYS A 114 -5.63 2.79 37.21
N ALA A 115 -4.32 2.81 37.43
CA ALA A 115 -3.77 3.44 38.62
C ALA A 115 -4.06 4.95 38.64
N LEU A 116 -3.83 5.63 37.52
CA LEU A 116 -4.13 7.07 37.39
C LEU A 116 -5.62 7.38 37.45
N ALA A 117 -6.45 6.53 36.83
CA ALA A 117 -7.91 6.69 36.83
C ALA A 117 -8.52 6.55 38.22
N LYS A 118 -7.89 5.83 39.14
CA LYS A 118 -8.37 5.69 40.52
C LYS A 118 -8.36 7.03 41.26
N ASP A 119 -7.27 7.79 41.11
CA ASP A 119 -7.02 9.03 41.85
C ASP A 119 -7.54 10.30 41.14
N ALA A 120 -7.95 10.18 39.88
CA ALA A 120 -8.47 11.30 39.10
C ALA A 120 -9.92 11.65 39.45
N ASP A 121 -10.29 12.93 39.39
CA ASP A 121 -11.69 13.36 39.62
C ASP A 121 -12.56 13.05 38.40
N LYS A 122 -12.05 13.38 37.21
CA LYS A 122 -12.68 13.12 35.91
C LYS A 122 -11.70 12.45 34.96
N ILE A 123 -12.25 11.70 34.00
CA ILE A 123 -11.52 11.04 32.93
C ILE A 123 -12.04 11.57 31.60
N TYR A 124 -11.19 12.30 30.89
CA TYR A 124 -11.46 12.82 29.56
C TYR A 124 -10.92 11.87 28.50
N LEU A 125 -11.81 11.36 27.65
CA LEU A 125 -11.50 10.55 26.49
C LEU A 125 -11.34 11.49 25.29
N ALA A 126 -10.08 11.75 24.91
CA ALA A 126 -9.70 12.70 23.86
C ALA A 126 -9.15 11.98 22.62
N THR A 127 -9.79 10.87 22.26
CA THR A 127 -9.50 10.11 21.04
C THR A 127 -9.94 10.89 19.80
N ASP A 128 -9.51 10.42 18.63
CA ASP A 128 -9.91 11.00 17.34
C ASP A 128 -11.42 11.06 17.14
N MET A 129 -11.85 11.92 16.22
CA MET A 129 -13.26 12.28 16.05
C MET A 129 -14.08 11.30 15.21
N ASP A 130 -13.45 10.32 14.58
CA ASP A 130 -14.14 9.31 13.78
C ASP A 130 -14.75 8.18 14.64
N ARG A 131 -15.56 7.31 14.02
CA ARG A 131 -16.16 6.14 14.69
C ARG A 131 -15.12 5.18 15.28
N GLU A 132 -13.91 5.14 14.70
CA GLU A 132 -12.80 4.34 15.26
C GLU A 132 -12.31 4.93 16.59
N GLY A 133 -12.14 6.25 16.65
CA GLY A 133 -11.81 6.97 17.88
C GLY A 133 -12.87 6.81 18.97
N GLU A 134 -14.15 6.78 18.60
CA GLU A 134 -15.25 6.52 19.55
C GLU A 134 -15.21 5.09 20.12
N ALA A 135 -14.97 4.09 19.27
CA ALA A 135 -14.79 2.70 19.71
C ALA A 135 -13.55 2.52 20.61
N ILE A 136 -12.44 3.22 20.33
CA ILE A 136 -11.26 3.23 21.21
C ILE A 136 -11.62 3.83 22.58
N ALA A 137 -12.34 4.95 22.60
CA ALA A 137 -12.81 5.58 23.84
C ALA A 137 -13.71 4.63 24.65
N TRP A 138 -14.64 3.94 23.99
CA TRP A 138 -15.46 2.90 24.61
C TRP A 138 -14.61 1.77 25.20
N HIS A 139 -13.67 1.21 24.42
CA HIS A 139 -12.76 0.17 24.89
C HIS A 139 -11.92 0.62 26.10
N LEU A 140 -11.49 1.88 26.15
CA LEU A 140 -10.78 2.43 27.30
C LEU A 140 -11.66 2.49 28.55
N LYS A 141 -12.88 3.03 28.43
CA LYS A 141 -13.87 3.07 29.51
C LYS A 141 -14.11 1.69 30.09
N GLU A 142 -14.38 0.72 29.22
CA GLU A 142 -14.68 -0.66 29.59
C GLU A 142 -13.51 -1.37 30.28
N VAL A 143 -12.29 -1.14 29.80
CA VAL A 143 -11.10 -1.77 30.40
C VAL A 143 -10.76 -1.11 31.73
N ILE A 144 -10.89 0.22 31.86
CA ILE A 144 -10.55 0.95 33.08
C ILE A 144 -11.59 0.70 34.18
N GLY A 145 -12.89 0.76 33.85
CA GLY A 145 -14.02 0.58 34.76
C GLY A 145 -14.36 1.83 35.59
N GLY A 146 -15.36 1.73 36.46
CA GLY A 146 -15.88 2.85 37.26
C GLY A 146 -17.16 3.46 36.71
N PRO A 147 -17.77 4.43 37.41
CA PRO A 147 -19.07 4.98 37.04
C PRO A 147 -18.99 5.86 35.80
N ASP A 148 -20.05 5.81 34.97
CA ASP A 148 -20.17 6.58 33.73
C ASP A 148 -20.03 8.09 33.93
N SER A 149 -20.48 8.60 35.07
CA SER A 149 -20.38 10.02 35.44
C SER A 149 -18.95 10.53 35.54
N LYS A 150 -17.96 9.63 35.69
CA LYS A 150 -16.54 9.97 35.73
C LYS A 150 -15.96 10.25 34.34
N TYR A 151 -16.61 9.76 33.28
CA TYR A 151 -16.12 9.83 31.91
C TYR A 151 -16.73 10.98 31.14
N GLN A 152 -15.89 11.69 30.40
CA GLN A 152 -16.28 12.79 29.52
C GLN A 152 -15.59 12.62 28.16
N ARG A 153 -16.29 12.91 27.07
CA ARG A 153 -15.78 12.80 25.70
C ARG A 153 -15.39 14.19 25.19
N VAL A 154 -14.22 14.30 24.60
CA VAL A 154 -13.70 15.56 24.04
C VAL A 154 -13.26 15.34 22.61
N VAL A 155 -13.78 16.15 21.68
CA VAL A 155 -13.54 16.03 20.24
C VAL A 155 -13.01 17.37 19.70
N PHE A 156 -12.09 17.34 18.75
CA PHE A 156 -11.52 18.53 18.13
C PHE A 156 -11.03 18.23 16.71
N ASN A 157 -11.18 19.21 15.80
CA ASN A 157 -10.71 19.14 14.40
C ASN A 157 -9.20 19.39 14.25
N GLU A 158 -8.60 20.11 15.19
CA GLU A 158 -7.20 20.51 15.18
C GLU A 158 -6.65 20.63 16.61
N ILE A 159 -5.33 20.51 16.75
CA ILE A 159 -4.65 20.57 18.05
C ILE A 159 -4.01 21.96 18.23
N THR A 160 -4.87 22.96 18.37
CA THR A 160 -4.50 24.35 18.69
C THR A 160 -4.91 24.72 20.11
N LYS A 161 -4.29 25.76 20.68
CA LYS A 161 -4.62 26.20 22.06
C LYS A 161 -6.11 26.53 22.20
N SER A 162 -6.67 27.27 21.24
CA SER A 162 -8.10 27.65 21.24
C SER A 162 -9.02 26.45 21.07
N ALA A 163 -8.77 25.57 20.10
CA ALA A 163 -9.60 24.40 19.84
C ALA A 163 -9.62 23.45 21.05
N ILE A 164 -8.46 23.16 21.65
CA ILE A 164 -8.37 22.32 22.84
C ILE A 164 -9.08 22.98 24.03
N GLN A 165 -8.83 24.25 24.32
CA GLN A 165 -9.49 24.92 25.43
C GLN A 165 -11.02 24.96 25.26
N ASN A 166 -11.52 25.18 24.04
CA ASN A 166 -12.95 25.17 23.77
C ASN A 166 -13.56 23.77 23.90
N ALA A 167 -12.89 22.73 23.41
CA ALA A 167 -13.36 21.37 23.50
C ALA A 167 -13.51 20.88 24.95
N PHE A 168 -12.67 21.37 25.87
CA PHE A 168 -12.76 21.04 27.30
C PHE A 168 -13.79 21.88 28.08
N LYS A 169 -14.29 22.99 27.53
CA LYS A 169 -15.37 23.79 28.14
C LYS A 169 -16.72 23.08 28.06
N GLN A 170 -16.98 22.38 26.96
CA GLN A 170 -18.25 21.67 26.71
C GLN A 170 -17.97 20.23 26.28
N PRO A 171 -17.49 19.37 27.20
CA PRO A 171 -17.31 17.96 26.89
C PRO A 171 -18.65 17.27 26.66
N SER A 172 -18.69 16.35 25.70
CA SER A 172 -19.85 15.52 25.41
C SER A 172 -19.82 14.21 26.21
N LYS A 173 -20.82 13.37 25.99
CA LYS A 173 -20.81 11.96 26.41
C LYS A 173 -20.28 11.09 25.27
N LEU A 174 -19.88 9.88 25.62
CA LEU A 174 -19.55 8.85 24.63
C LEU A 174 -20.79 8.52 23.80
N ASP A 175 -20.64 8.51 22.49
CA ASP A 175 -21.70 8.23 21.53
C ASP A 175 -21.77 6.72 21.26
N ILE A 176 -22.81 6.07 21.78
CA ILE A 176 -22.96 4.61 21.69
C ILE A 176 -23.37 4.16 20.29
N ASP A 177 -24.09 4.99 19.54
CA ASP A 177 -24.53 4.68 18.18
C ASP A 177 -23.33 4.64 17.23
N ARG A 178 -22.40 5.59 17.38
CA ARG A 178 -21.11 5.57 16.65
C ARG A 178 -20.22 4.39 17.05
N VAL A 179 -20.25 3.97 18.32
CA VAL A 179 -19.56 2.74 18.78
C VAL A 179 -20.17 1.51 18.12
N ASN A 180 -21.50 1.41 18.12
CA ASN A 180 -22.25 0.30 17.54
C ASN A 180 -22.03 0.19 16.03
N ALA A 181 -22.01 1.32 15.30
CA ALA A 181 -21.65 1.35 13.89
C ALA A 181 -20.23 0.77 13.64
N GLN A 182 -19.27 1.10 14.50
CA GLN A 182 -17.93 0.55 14.41
C GLN A 182 -17.89 -0.94 14.75
N GLN A 183 -18.65 -1.40 15.76
CA GLN A 183 -18.76 -2.82 16.11
C GLN A 183 -19.44 -3.63 15.01
N ALA A 184 -20.54 -3.15 14.45
CA ALA A 184 -21.22 -3.77 13.32
C ALA A 184 -20.25 -3.96 12.15
N ARG A 185 -19.54 -2.91 11.75
CA ARG A 185 -18.48 -3.00 10.74
C ARG A 185 -17.45 -4.07 11.08
N ARG A 186 -16.94 -4.05 12.33
CA ARG A 186 -15.91 -4.98 12.80
C ARG A 186 -16.38 -6.43 12.75
N PHE A 187 -17.64 -6.68 13.06
CA PHE A 187 -18.26 -8.01 13.11
C PHE A 187 -18.54 -8.54 11.71
N LEU A 188 -19.08 -7.71 10.80
CA LEU A 188 -19.25 -8.04 9.38
C LEU A 188 -17.92 -8.48 8.75
N ASP A 189 -16.88 -7.66 8.93
CA ASP A 189 -15.56 -7.96 8.40
C ASP A 189 -14.96 -9.24 9.02
N ARG A 190 -15.28 -9.51 10.31
CA ARG A 190 -14.84 -10.72 11.02
C ARG A 190 -15.53 -11.98 10.50
N VAL A 191 -16.86 -11.94 10.34
CA VAL A 191 -17.68 -13.04 9.84
C VAL A 191 -17.24 -13.44 8.44
N VAL A 192 -17.19 -12.48 7.50
CA VAL A 192 -16.74 -12.75 6.12
C VAL A 192 -15.33 -13.34 6.12
N GLY A 193 -14.41 -12.72 6.85
CA GLY A 193 -13.02 -13.17 6.90
C GLY A 193 -12.86 -14.60 7.43
N PHE A 194 -13.54 -14.96 8.52
CA PHE A 194 -13.39 -16.28 9.15
C PHE A 194 -14.23 -17.38 8.52
N MET A 195 -15.30 -17.04 7.81
CA MET A 195 -16.20 -18.02 7.19
C MET A 195 -15.88 -18.27 5.72
N VAL A 196 -15.45 -17.25 4.97
CA VAL A 196 -15.08 -17.42 3.54
C VAL A 196 -13.64 -17.92 3.38
N SER A 197 -12.69 -17.49 4.22
CA SER A 197 -11.28 -17.93 4.05
C SER A 197 -11.09 -19.45 4.13
N PRO A 198 -11.73 -20.21 5.05
CA PRO A 198 -11.67 -21.67 5.05
C PRO A 198 -12.24 -22.30 3.77
N LEU A 199 -13.28 -21.72 3.19
CA LEU A 199 -13.82 -22.17 1.91
C LEU A 199 -12.80 -21.97 0.78
N LEU A 200 -12.14 -20.81 0.73
CA LEU A 200 -11.05 -20.56 -0.22
C LEU A 200 -9.89 -21.54 -0.02
N TRP A 201 -9.58 -21.93 1.21
CA TRP A 201 -8.54 -22.94 1.48
C TRP A 201 -8.91 -24.33 0.99
N GLN A 202 -10.20 -24.67 1.06
CA GLN A 202 -10.71 -25.96 0.62
C GLN A 202 -10.82 -26.04 -0.91
N LYS A 203 -11.28 -24.96 -1.56
CA LYS A 203 -11.60 -24.95 -3.00
C LYS A 203 -10.46 -24.43 -3.88
N ILE A 204 -9.63 -23.50 -3.39
CA ILE A 204 -8.63 -22.80 -4.20
C ILE A 204 -7.20 -23.09 -3.74
N ALA A 205 -6.77 -22.53 -2.61
CA ALA A 205 -5.43 -22.69 -2.08
C ALA A 205 -5.35 -22.31 -0.59
N ARG A 206 -4.46 -22.98 0.15
CA ARG A 206 -4.22 -22.67 1.57
C ARG A 206 -3.59 -21.29 1.74
N GLY A 207 -3.96 -20.60 2.82
CA GLY A 207 -3.37 -19.32 3.22
C GLY A 207 -4.00 -18.09 2.56
N LEU A 208 -5.02 -18.27 1.73
CA LEU A 208 -5.83 -17.19 1.17
C LEU A 208 -6.68 -16.50 2.23
N SER A 209 -7.10 -15.27 1.98
CA SER A 209 -8.00 -14.54 2.86
C SER A 209 -9.03 -13.77 2.05
N ALA A 210 -10.29 -13.85 2.46
CA ALA A 210 -11.33 -12.96 1.97
C ALA A 210 -11.51 -11.78 2.93
N GLY A 211 -11.86 -10.62 2.39
CA GLY A 211 -12.31 -9.47 3.17
C GLY A 211 -13.40 -8.75 2.41
N ARG A 212 -14.47 -8.35 3.11
CA ARG A 212 -15.68 -7.78 2.49
C ARG A 212 -15.36 -6.66 1.50
N VAL A 213 -14.64 -5.62 1.95
CA VAL A 213 -14.29 -4.47 1.09
C VAL A 213 -13.02 -4.73 0.27
N GLN A 214 -12.08 -5.52 0.81
CA GLN A 214 -10.82 -5.82 0.13
C GLN A 214 -11.04 -6.63 -1.15
N SER A 215 -11.95 -7.62 -1.13
CA SER A 215 -12.28 -8.41 -2.31
C SER A 215 -12.92 -7.56 -3.41
N VAL A 216 -13.75 -6.58 -3.05
CA VAL A 216 -14.37 -5.64 -4.00
C VAL A 216 -13.35 -4.66 -4.59
N ALA A 217 -12.39 -4.17 -3.77
CA ALA A 217 -11.30 -3.35 -4.27
C ALA A 217 -10.36 -4.13 -5.20
N MET A 218 -10.08 -5.39 -4.87
CA MET A 218 -9.35 -6.32 -5.73
C MET A 218 -10.09 -6.56 -7.06
N ARG A 219 -11.41 -6.71 -7.02
CA ARG A 219 -12.26 -6.86 -8.21
C ARG A 219 -12.07 -5.72 -9.21
N LEU A 220 -11.98 -4.47 -8.75
CA LEU A 220 -11.72 -3.32 -9.64
C LEU A 220 -10.40 -3.47 -10.42
N VAL A 221 -9.35 -3.96 -9.75
CA VAL A 221 -8.04 -4.18 -10.40
C VAL A 221 -8.12 -5.34 -11.39
N VAL A 222 -8.79 -6.43 -11.03
CA VAL A 222 -8.98 -7.60 -11.89
C VAL A 222 -9.82 -7.26 -13.13
N GLU A 223 -10.93 -6.54 -12.97
CA GLU A 223 -11.75 -6.08 -14.09
C GLU A 223 -10.95 -5.20 -15.06
N ARG A 224 -10.11 -4.28 -14.54
CA ARG A 224 -9.20 -3.48 -15.36
C ARG A 224 -8.18 -4.33 -16.11
N GLU A 225 -7.62 -5.36 -15.48
CA GLU A 225 -6.72 -6.30 -16.17
C GLU A 225 -7.44 -7.12 -17.24
N HIS A 226 -8.69 -7.52 -16.99
CA HIS A 226 -9.51 -8.20 -18.01
C HIS A 226 -9.78 -7.28 -19.21
N GLU A 227 -10.11 -6.00 -18.99
CA GLU A 227 -10.25 -4.99 -20.04
C GLU A 227 -8.97 -4.87 -20.87
N ILE A 228 -7.81 -4.75 -20.22
CA ILE A 228 -6.50 -4.62 -20.89
C ILE A 228 -6.17 -5.87 -21.71
N ARG A 229 -6.36 -7.07 -21.15
CA ARG A 229 -6.04 -8.33 -21.83
C ARG A 229 -6.97 -8.62 -23.02
N ALA A 230 -8.22 -8.16 -22.96
CA ALA A 230 -9.18 -8.28 -24.04
C ALA A 230 -8.98 -7.20 -25.12
N PHE A 231 -8.33 -6.09 -24.80
CA PHE A 231 -8.11 -4.98 -25.72
C PHE A 231 -7.16 -5.35 -26.87
N ILE A 232 -7.50 -4.88 -28.07
CA ILE A 232 -6.72 -5.03 -29.30
C ILE A 232 -6.36 -3.62 -29.78
N PRO A 233 -5.09 -3.20 -29.68
CA PRO A 233 -4.66 -1.90 -30.19
C PRO A 233 -4.87 -1.78 -31.70
N GLU A 234 -5.55 -0.71 -32.12
CA GLU A 234 -5.75 -0.34 -33.52
C GLU A 234 -4.76 0.75 -33.93
N GLU A 235 -4.17 0.61 -35.11
CA GLU A 235 -3.25 1.58 -35.69
C GLU A 235 -3.98 2.86 -36.12
N TYR A 236 -3.40 4.03 -35.82
CA TYR A 236 -3.82 5.29 -36.41
C TYR A 236 -2.64 6.24 -36.61
N TRP A 237 -2.81 7.22 -37.49
CA TRP A 237 -1.78 8.20 -37.79
C TRP A 237 -2.27 9.63 -37.55
N GLN A 238 -1.34 10.47 -37.10
CA GLN A 238 -1.51 11.91 -37.04
C GLN A 238 -0.47 12.57 -37.95
N ILE A 239 -0.83 13.70 -38.54
CA ILE A 239 0.09 14.52 -39.33
C ILE A 239 0.17 15.88 -38.65
N HIS A 240 1.38 16.24 -38.23
CA HIS A 240 1.69 17.60 -37.82
C HIS A 240 2.43 18.33 -38.94
N ALA A 241 2.18 19.62 -39.08
CA ALA A 241 2.90 20.52 -39.96
C ALA A 241 3.53 21.63 -39.11
N ASP A 242 4.86 21.69 -39.10
CA ASP A 242 5.59 22.82 -38.53
C ASP A 242 5.65 23.91 -39.61
N THR A 243 5.15 25.10 -39.29
CA THR A 243 5.00 26.21 -40.23
C THR A 243 5.43 27.52 -39.57
N HIS A 244 5.65 28.57 -40.36
CA HIS A 244 5.84 29.94 -39.87
C HIS A 244 5.17 30.96 -40.80
N VAL A 245 5.00 32.19 -40.33
CA VAL A 245 4.43 33.28 -41.14
C VAL A 245 5.40 33.63 -42.28
N ALA A 246 4.92 33.71 -43.51
CA ALA A 246 5.77 34.05 -44.65
C ALA A 246 6.32 35.49 -44.53
N HIS A 247 7.64 35.66 -44.61
CA HIS A 247 8.30 36.98 -44.54
C HIS A 247 8.70 37.52 -45.90
N ASP A 248 8.57 38.84 -46.05
CA ASP A 248 9.23 39.58 -47.11
C ASP A 248 10.74 39.62 -46.84
N LYS A 249 11.54 38.99 -47.71
CA LYS A 249 13.01 38.88 -47.59
C LYS A 249 13.73 40.23 -47.52
N THR A 250 13.04 41.34 -47.77
CA THR A 250 13.58 42.70 -47.71
C THR A 250 13.49 43.37 -46.34
N LYS A 251 12.78 42.80 -45.35
CA LYS A 251 12.66 43.32 -43.98
C LYS A 251 13.19 42.33 -42.94
N LYS A 252 13.81 42.83 -41.88
CA LYS A 252 14.17 42.01 -40.71
C LYS A 252 12.88 41.49 -40.07
N ALA A 253 12.70 40.17 -40.05
CA ALA A 253 11.62 39.52 -39.32
C ALA A 253 11.69 39.90 -37.84
N SER A 254 10.56 40.27 -37.26
CA SER A 254 10.42 40.49 -35.83
C SER A 254 10.50 39.18 -35.03
N ASP A 255 10.80 39.25 -33.74
CA ASP A 255 10.88 38.05 -32.89
C ASP A 255 9.54 37.29 -32.84
N ALA A 256 8.41 37.99 -32.98
CA ALA A 256 7.07 37.39 -33.04
C ALA A 256 6.81 36.61 -34.35
N GLU A 257 7.49 37.01 -35.41
CA GLU A 257 7.38 36.48 -36.76
C GLU A 257 8.25 35.21 -36.96
N GLN A 258 9.18 34.95 -36.05
CA GLN A 258 9.99 33.71 -35.99
C GLN A 258 9.36 32.59 -35.15
N ILE A 259 8.21 32.85 -34.51
CA ILE A 259 7.51 31.84 -33.70
C ILE A 259 6.88 30.80 -34.63
N GLY A 260 7.39 29.57 -34.61
CA GLY A 260 6.83 28.45 -35.34
C GLY A 260 5.42 28.08 -34.86
N ILE A 261 4.55 27.76 -35.81
CA ILE A 261 3.18 27.28 -35.61
C ILE A 261 3.14 25.80 -35.96
N ARG A 262 2.98 24.95 -34.95
CA ARG A 262 2.74 23.52 -35.13
C ARG A 262 1.24 23.27 -35.29
N LEU A 263 0.86 22.84 -36.49
CA LEU A 263 -0.52 22.57 -36.89
C LEU A 263 -0.78 21.05 -36.90
N GLU A 264 -1.93 20.60 -36.41
CA GLU A 264 -2.39 19.21 -36.54
C GLU A 264 -3.44 19.11 -37.65
N ALA A 265 -3.29 18.18 -38.60
CA ALA A 265 -4.32 17.92 -39.61
C ALA A 265 -5.52 17.20 -39.00
N THR A 266 -6.73 17.77 -39.13
CA THR A 266 -7.93 17.27 -38.41
C THR A 266 -9.11 16.92 -39.31
N LYS A 267 -9.21 17.51 -40.51
CA LYS A 267 -10.26 17.17 -41.48
C LYS A 267 -9.75 17.15 -42.92
N GLN A 268 -10.43 16.39 -43.78
CA GLN A 268 -10.26 16.44 -45.22
C GLN A 268 -11.63 16.45 -45.91
N GLY A 269 -11.87 17.38 -46.84
CA GLY A 269 -13.16 17.52 -47.53
C GLY A 269 -14.35 17.71 -46.58
N GLY A 270 -14.14 18.41 -45.46
CA GLY A 270 -15.16 18.66 -44.43
C GLY A 270 -15.43 17.50 -43.46
N LYS A 271 -14.80 16.33 -43.64
CA LYS A 271 -14.96 15.16 -42.76
C LYS A 271 -13.75 15.00 -41.84
N THR A 272 -13.96 14.50 -40.62
CA THR A 272 -12.88 14.18 -39.69
C THR A 272 -11.87 13.25 -40.34
N LEU A 273 -10.59 13.63 -40.27
CA LEU A 273 -9.49 12.86 -40.85
C LEU A 273 -9.26 11.61 -39.99
N LYS A 274 -9.36 10.43 -40.60
CA LYS A 274 -9.04 9.14 -39.98
C LYS A 274 -8.04 8.42 -40.86
N LEU A 275 -6.82 8.29 -40.36
CA LEU A 275 -5.70 7.65 -41.07
C LEU A 275 -5.37 6.34 -40.36
N GLY A 276 -5.69 5.20 -40.97
CA GLY A 276 -5.50 3.88 -40.37
C GLY A 276 -4.17 3.21 -40.73
N ASN A 277 -3.43 3.77 -41.70
CA ASN A 277 -2.17 3.19 -42.16
C ASN A 277 -1.29 4.22 -42.89
N LYS A 278 -0.07 3.80 -43.21
CA LYS A 278 0.91 4.60 -43.93
C LYS A 278 0.45 5.04 -45.33
N GLU A 279 -0.18 4.17 -46.11
CA GLU A 279 -0.61 4.50 -47.49
C GLU A 279 -1.64 5.64 -47.52
N GLN A 280 -2.61 5.62 -46.60
CA GLN A 280 -3.58 6.71 -46.43
C GLN A 280 -2.90 8.00 -45.98
N THR A 281 -1.92 7.90 -45.09
CA THR A 281 -1.14 9.04 -44.58
C THR A 281 -0.32 9.69 -45.70
N ASP A 282 0.38 8.88 -46.49
CA ASP A 282 1.22 9.34 -47.61
C ASP A 282 0.38 10.11 -48.66
N LYS A 283 -0.86 9.66 -48.95
CA LYS A 283 -1.79 10.39 -49.84
C LYS A 283 -2.11 11.79 -49.33
N VAL A 284 -2.26 11.98 -48.02
CA VAL A 284 -2.51 13.30 -47.42
C VAL A 284 -1.24 14.14 -47.37
N LEU A 285 -0.08 13.52 -47.11
CA LEU A 285 1.21 14.21 -47.14
C LEU A 285 1.51 14.80 -48.52
N GLU A 286 1.22 14.08 -49.61
CA GLU A 286 1.40 14.60 -50.97
C GLU A 286 0.51 15.83 -51.25
N ILE A 287 -0.74 15.83 -50.76
CA ILE A 287 -1.62 17.00 -50.85
C ILE A 287 -1.03 18.18 -50.08
N LEU A 288 -0.57 17.95 -48.84
CA LEU A 288 -0.01 19.01 -47.99
C LEU A 288 1.29 19.59 -48.56
N LYS A 289 2.19 18.77 -49.13
CA LYS A 289 3.43 19.24 -49.76
C LYS A 289 3.18 20.14 -50.97
N ALA A 290 2.13 19.86 -51.73
CA ALA A 290 1.78 20.61 -52.94
C ALA A 290 0.88 21.83 -52.67
N SER A 291 0.45 22.05 -51.43
CA SER A 291 -0.54 23.07 -51.07
C SER A 291 0.07 24.28 -50.38
N ASP A 292 -0.53 25.44 -50.61
CA ASP A 292 -0.31 26.63 -49.80
C ASP A 292 -1.09 26.51 -48.48
N PHE A 293 -0.46 26.90 -47.36
CA PHE A 293 -1.11 26.92 -46.05
C PHE A 293 -1.69 28.31 -45.80
N ILE A 294 -3.01 28.43 -45.72
CA ILE A 294 -3.71 29.71 -45.62
C ILE A 294 -4.54 29.76 -44.33
N VAL A 295 -4.39 30.82 -43.55
CA VAL A 295 -5.18 31.02 -42.34
C VAL A 295 -6.65 31.25 -42.71
N LYS A 296 -7.50 30.30 -42.34
CA LYS A 296 -8.95 30.34 -42.59
C LYS A 296 -9.68 31.13 -41.51
N GLU A 297 -9.30 30.93 -40.26
CA GLU A 297 -9.94 31.52 -39.10
C GLU A 297 -8.97 31.60 -37.91
N ARG A 298 -9.05 32.70 -37.16
CA ARG A 298 -8.41 32.87 -35.86
C ARG A 298 -9.46 33.33 -34.88
N GLU A 299 -9.77 32.48 -33.90
CA GLU A 299 -10.75 32.78 -32.85
C GLU A 299 -9.99 33.03 -31.55
N GLU A 300 -10.20 34.21 -30.96
CA GLU A 300 -9.74 34.54 -29.62
C GLU A 300 -10.88 34.46 -28.62
N LYS A 301 -10.67 33.73 -27.52
CA LYS A 301 -11.67 33.59 -26.46
C LYS A 301 -11.06 33.78 -25.08
N PRO A 302 -11.60 34.70 -24.25
CA PRO A 302 -11.21 34.77 -22.86
C PRO A 302 -11.68 33.51 -22.14
N THR A 303 -10.77 32.86 -21.43
CA THR A 303 -11.03 31.65 -20.63
C THR A 303 -10.47 31.83 -19.23
N GLN A 304 -10.96 31.03 -18.28
CA GLN A 304 -10.49 31.06 -16.90
C GLN A 304 -10.41 29.66 -16.32
N SER A 305 -9.49 29.46 -15.38
CA SER A 305 -9.42 28.27 -14.53
C SER A 305 -9.69 28.66 -13.08
N ARG A 306 -10.58 27.90 -12.42
CA ARG A 306 -10.90 28.10 -11.01
C ARG A 306 -10.00 27.23 -10.13
N PRO A 307 -9.65 27.68 -8.91
CA PRO A 307 -8.92 26.84 -7.98
C PRO A 307 -9.78 25.64 -7.54
N SER A 308 -9.13 24.49 -7.35
CA SER A 308 -9.76 23.29 -6.79
C SER A 308 -10.09 23.45 -5.31
N ALA A 309 -11.02 22.61 -4.83
CA ALA A 309 -11.43 22.54 -3.43
C ALA A 309 -10.23 22.30 -2.48
N PRO A 310 -10.34 22.69 -1.19
CA PRO A 310 -9.38 22.26 -0.18
C PRO A 310 -9.37 20.73 -0.08
N PHE A 311 -8.27 20.18 0.44
CA PHE A 311 -8.10 18.74 0.43
C PHE A 311 -9.06 18.03 1.39
N ILE A 312 -9.67 16.96 0.88
CA ILE A 312 -10.16 15.81 1.65
C ILE A 312 -9.17 14.66 1.59
N THR A 313 -9.37 13.59 2.35
CA THR A 313 -8.43 12.47 2.42
C THR A 313 -8.11 11.86 1.06
N SER A 314 -9.11 11.60 0.22
CA SER A 314 -8.94 11.03 -1.11
C SER A 314 -8.14 11.95 -2.04
N THR A 315 -8.47 13.25 -2.06
CA THR A 315 -7.80 14.24 -2.91
C THR A 315 -6.38 14.55 -2.44
N LEU A 316 -6.11 14.50 -1.13
CA LEU A 316 -4.75 14.61 -0.59
C LEU A 316 -3.90 13.42 -1.04
N GLN A 317 -4.44 12.20 -0.93
CA GLN A 317 -3.74 10.98 -1.38
C GLN A 317 -3.45 11.02 -2.88
N GLN A 318 -4.40 11.48 -3.69
CA GLN A 318 -4.20 11.67 -5.12
C GLN A 318 -3.11 12.71 -5.41
N ALA A 319 -3.21 13.90 -4.83
CA ALA A 319 -2.24 14.97 -5.06
C ALA A 319 -0.83 14.60 -4.55
N ALA A 320 -0.71 13.92 -3.42
CA ALA A 320 0.57 13.46 -2.88
C ALA A 320 1.21 12.37 -3.76
N SER A 321 0.41 11.48 -4.35
CA SER A 321 0.90 10.52 -5.33
C SER A 321 1.43 11.22 -6.58
N THR A 322 0.61 12.08 -7.20
CA THR A 322 0.97 12.75 -8.47
C THR A 322 2.10 13.75 -8.31
N ARG A 323 2.10 14.58 -7.26
CA ARG A 323 3.08 15.68 -7.09
C ARG A 323 4.31 15.31 -6.26
N LEU A 324 4.19 14.36 -5.34
CA LEU A 324 5.29 14.00 -4.42
C LEU A 324 5.80 12.56 -4.61
N GLY A 325 5.10 11.73 -5.37
CA GLY A 325 5.42 10.31 -5.55
C GLY A 325 5.20 9.48 -4.28
N PHE A 326 4.32 9.92 -3.37
CA PHE A 326 4.07 9.21 -2.11
C PHE A 326 3.00 8.14 -2.28
N SER A 327 3.24 6.96 -1.68
CA SER A 327 2.18 5.96 -1.53
C SER A 327 1.07 6.48 -0.61
N VAL A 328 -0.12 5.89 -0.74
CA VAL A 328 -1.28 6.22 0.11
C VAL A 328 -0.94 6.01 1.59
N LYS A 329 -0.26 4.90 1.92
CA LYS A 329 0.19 4.57 3.28
C LYS A 329 1.17 5.61 3.81
N LYS A 330 2.17 6.00 3.01
CA LYS A 330 3.16 7.02 3.42
C LYS A 330 2.48 8.37 3.66
N THR A 331 1.57 8.77 2.76
CA THR A 331 0.81 10.02 2.87
C THR A 331 0.04 10.08 4.19
N MET A 332 -0.66 9.01 4.56
CA MET A 332 -1.43 9.00 5.81
C MET A 332 -0.56 8.99 7.07
N ILE A 333 0.59 8.31 7.06
CA ILE A 333 1.54 8.34 8.19
C ILE A 333 2.07 9.77 8.41
N LEU A 334 2.44 10.46 7.33
CA LEU A 334 2.96 11.82 7.40
C LEU A 334 1.87 12.82 7.82
N ALA A 335 0.67 12.71 7.25
CA ALA A 335 -0.47 13.54 7.62
C ALA A 335 -0.83 13.36 9.11
N GLN A 336 -0.84 12.13 9.62
CA GLN A 336 -1.06 11.87 11.03
C GLN A 336 -0.01 12.55 11.91
N ARG A 337 1.28 12.47 11.56
CA ARG A 337 2.36 13.17 12.29
C ARG A 337 2.16 14.68 12.30
N LEU A 338 1.77 15.27 11.16
CA LEU A 338 1.47 16.70 11.06
C LEU A 338 0.28 17.10 11.95
N TYR A 339 -0.78 16.32 11.96
CA TYR A 339 -1.95 16.53 12.81
C TYR A 339 -1.61 16.43 14.30
N GLU A 340 -0.93 15.36 14.72
CA GLU A 340 -0.52 15.14 16.12
C GLU A 340 0.45 16.21 16.65
N ALA A 341 1.23 16.81 15.75
CA ALA A 341 2.10 17.95 16.04
C ALA A 341 1.35 19.31 16.04
N GLY A 342 0.07 19.34 15.66
CA GLY A 342 -0.76 20.53 15.61
C GLY A 342 -0.52 21.42 14.39
N HIS A 343 0.00 20.88 13.28
CA HIS A 343 0.28 21.64 12.06
C HIS A 343 -0.88 21.66 11.06
N ILE A 344 -1.72 20.62 11.04
CA ILE A 344 -2.88 20.54 10.15
C ILE A 344 -4.12 20.10 10.92
N THR A 345 -5.28 20.28 10.31
CA THR A 345 -6.55 19.68 10.75
C THR A 345 -6.56 18.16 10.53
N TYR A 346 -7.58 17.49 11.08
CA TYR A 346 -7.72 16.04 11.03
C TYR A 346 -7.74 15.52 9.58
N MET A 347 -6.90 14.52 9.30
CA MET A 347 -6.60 14.08 7.94
C MET A 347 -7.53 12.99 7.39
N ARG A 348 -8.51 12.53 8.18
CA ARG A 348 -9.53 11.54 7.78
C ARG A 348 -10.88 12.24 7.69
N THR A 349 -11.10 12.91 6.57
CA THR A 349 -12.26 13.76 6.31
C THR A 349 -12.67 13.61 4.84
N ASP A 350 -13.96 13.64 4.60
CA ASP A 350 -14.63 13.72 3.30
C ASP A 350 -15.28 15.10 3.07
N SER A 351 -15.11 16.03 4.03
CA SER A 351 -15.66 17.37 4.01
C SER A 351 -14.68 18.39 3.43
N THR A 352 -15.15 19.19 2.48
CA THR A 352 -14.43 20.36 1.95
C THR A 352 -14.74 21.66 2.71
N PHE A 353 -15.52 21.56 3.78
CA PHE A 353 -15.91 22.69 4.63
C PHE A 353 -14.70 23.41 5.23
N LEU A 354 -14.80 24.74 5.37
CA LEU A 354 -13.84 25.60 6.05
C LEU A 354 -14.58 26.46 7.07
N SER A 355 -14.07 26.52 8.29
CA SER A 355 -14.62 27.35 9.36
C SER A 355 -14.52 28.84 9.05
N GLY A 356 -15.39 29.66 9.66
CA GLY A 356 -15.36 31.12 9.52
C GLY A 356 -14.00 31.72 9.88
N ASP A 357 -13.38 31.24 10.97
CA ASP A 357 -12.04 31.65 11.40
C ASP A 357 -10.97 31.30 10.36
N ALA A 358 -11.03 30.09 9.79
CA ALA A 358 -10.08 29.67 8.76
C ALA A 358 -10.23 30.50 7.47
N LEU A 359 -11.46 30.79 7.05
CA LEU A 359 -11.76 31.65 5.90
C LEU A 359 -11.24 33.08 6.11
N ALA A 360 -11.49 33.67 7.28
CA ALA A 360 -10.99 34.99 7.62
C ALA A 360 -9.45 35.03 7.61
N ALA A 361 -8.81 34.04 8.25
CA ALA A 361 -7.35 33.96 8.34
C ALA A 361 -6.69 33.82 6.97
N VAL A 362 -7.18 32.92 6.11
CA VAL A 362 -6.57 32.70 4.78
C VAL A 362 -6.82 33.87 3.84
N ARG A 363 -7.99 34.51 3.89
CA ARG A 363 -8.28 35.70 3.07
C ARG A 363 -7.41 36.89 3.46
N GLY A 364 -7.25 37.15 4.76
CA GLY A 364 -6.32 38.16 5.25
C GLY A 364 -4.89 37.86 4.83
N HIS A 365 -4.46 36.59 4.94
CA HIS A 365 -3.13 36.18 4.46
C HIS A 365 -2.95 36.45 2.96
N ILE A 366 -3.96 36.16 2.14
CA ILE A 366 -3.90 36.40 0.69
C ILE A 366 -3.80 37.90 0.40
N GLU A 367 -4.61 38.72 1.07
CA GLU A 367 -4.60 40.17 0.93
C GLU A 367 -3.21 40.76 1.28
N ASP A 368 -2.66 40.37 2.42
CA ASP A 368 -1.38 40.87 2.94
C ASP A 368 -0.18 40.46 2.06
N ASN A 369 -0.20 39.25 1.50
CA ASN A 369 0.98 38.67 0.83
C ASN A 369 0.91 38.71 -0.71
N TYR A 370 -0.28 38.82 -1.29
CA TYR A 370 -0.49 38.80 -2.76
C TYR A 370 -1.24 40.04 -3.26
N GLY A 371 -2.03 40.70 -2.41
CA GLY A 371 -2.78 41.92 -2.72
C GLY A 371 -4.24 41.67 -3.07
N ALA A 372 -5.06 42.72 -2.96
CA ALA A 372 -6.53 42.67 -3.08
C ALA A 372 -7.04 42.01 -4.38
N LYS A 373 -6.32 42.14 -5.50
CA LYS A 373 -6.70 41.52 -6.78
C LYS A 373 -6.72 39.99 -6.77
N TYR A 374 -6.08 39.35 -5.79
CA TYR A 374 -6.05 37.89 -5.63
C TYR A 374 -7.12 37.38 -4.65
N VAL A 375 -7.83 38.28 -3.97
CA VAL A 375 -8.88 37.93 -3.01
C VAL A 375 -10.24 38.03 -3.72
N PRO A 376 -11.01 36.93 -3.82
CA PRO A 376 -12.37 36.98 -4.34
C PRO A 376 -13.27 37.88 -3.47
N GLU A 377 -14.20 38.61 -4.09
CA GLU A 377 -15.14 39.49 -3.37
C GLU A 377 -15.92 38.75 -2.28
N LYS A 378 -16.38 37.53 -2.57
CA LYS A 378 -17.02 36.62 -1.62
C LYS A 378 -16.13 35.39 -1.39
N PRO A 379 -16.15 34.78 -0.18
CA PRO A 379 -15.45 33.52 0.05
C PRO A 379 -15.87 32.44 -0.96
N ASN A 380 -14.90 31.63 -1.40
CA ASN A 380 -15.20 30.49 -2.27
C ASN A 380 -15.74 29.35 -1.41
N PHE A 381 -16.94 28.89 -1.70
CA PHE A 381 -17.53 27.72 -1.06
C PHE A 381 -17.49 26.51 -2.00
N TYR A 382 -17.16 25.35 -1.45
CA TYR A 382 -17.09 24.09 -2.17
C TYR A 382 -18.16 23.15 -1.61
N GLY A 383 -18.89 22.49 -2.49
CA GLY A 383 -19.96 21.57 -2.09
C GLY A 383 -19.39 20.29 -1.49
N ASN A 384 -19.95 19.86 -0.37
CA ASN A 384 -19.70 18.53 0.18
C ASN A 384 -20.47 17.46 -0.61
N LYS A 385 -20.00 16.21 -0.57
CA LYS A 385 -20.78 15.09 -1.10
C LYS A 385 -21.95 14.78 -0.16
N GLN A 386 -23.02 14.21 -0.72
CA GLN A 386 -24.17 13.73 0.02
C GLN A 386 -23.71 12.68 1.06
N GLY A 387 -24.10 12.85 2.33
CA GLY A 387 -23.69 11.97 3.44
C GLY A 387 -22.29 12.23 4.02
N ALA A 388 -21.60 13.30 3.60
CA ALA A 388 -20.34 13.70 4.26
C ALA A 388 -20.62 14.10 5.71
N GLN A 389 -19.75 13.69 6.65
CA GLN A 389 -19.90 14.04 8.06
C GLN A 389 -19.62 15.56 8.23
N GLU A 390 -20.66 16.39 8.14
CA GLU A 390 -20.56 17.86 8.11
C GLU A 390 -19.87 18.47 9.36
N ALA A 391 -19.71 17.69 10.43
CA ALA A 391 -18.94 18.07 11.62
C ALA A 391 -17.42 18.17 11.37
N HIS A 392 -16.92 17.68 10.22
CA HIS A 392 -15.50 17.69 9.86
C HIS A 392 -15.13 18.87 8.97
N GLU A 393 -13.93 19.41 9.18
CA GLU A 393 -13.32 20.41 8.31
C GLU A 393 -12.42 19.75 7.25
N ALA A 394 -12.12 20.48 6.18
CA ALA A 394 -11.13 20.08 5.19
C ALA A 394 -9.72 19.97 5.81
N ILE A 395 -8.84 19.24 5.14
CA ILE A 395 -7.43 19.14 5.49
C ILE A 395 -6.72 20.44 5.10
N ARG A 396 -6.39 21.25 6.10
CA ARG A 396 -5.75 22.56 5.96
C ARG A 396 -4.68 22.76 7.05
N PRO A 397 -3.79 23.75 6.91
CA PRO A 397 -2.95 24.21 8.00
C PRO A 397 -3.79 24.69 9.19
N SER A 398 -3.34 24.38 10.40
CA SER A 398 -3.91 24.95 11.64
C SER A 398 -3.57 26.44 11.79
N ASN A 399 -2.46 26.88 11.19
CA ASN A 399 -2.04 28.27 11.13
C ASN A 399 -1.50 28.59 9.72
N VAL A 400 -2.24 29.41 8.97
CA VAL A 400 -1.87 29.81 7.59
C VAL A 400 -0.55 30.59 7.55
N ASN A 401 -0.15 31.27 8.62
CA ASN A 401 1.08 32.05 8.66
C ASN A 401 2.35 31.21 8.87
N LEU A 402 2.21 29.93 9.26
CA LEU A 402 3.35 29.02 9.39
C LEU A 402 3.74 28.48 8.01
N LYS A 403 4.86 28.95 7.46
CA LYS A 403 5.39 28.47 6.17
C LYS A 403 6.23 27.20 6.36
N SER A 404 6.33 26.38 5.30
CA SER A 404 7.11 25.13 5.31
C SER A 404 8.57 25.32 5.71
N THR A 405 9.17 26.46 5.33
CA THR A 405 10.56 26.85 5.68
C THR A 405 10.78 27.12 7.17
N GLN A 406 9.71 27.32 7.94
CA GLN A 406 9.77 27.64 9.38
C GLN A 406 9.59 26.39 10.26
N MET A 407 9.25 25.23 9.67
CA MET A 407 9.00 23.99 10.41
C MET A 407 10.30 23.32 10.86
N LYS A 408 10.69 23.54 12.12
CA LYS A 408 11.88 22.91 12.73
C LYS A 408 11.54 21.54 13.32
N GLY A 409 12.45 20.57 13.17
CA GLY A 409 12.31 19.23 13.79
C GLY A 409 11.28 18.32 13.10
N VAL A 410 10.79 18.71 11.92
CA VAL A 410 9.87 17.92 11.09
C VAL A 410 10.67 17.28 9.94
N GLU A 411 10.39 16.02 9.62
CA GLU A 411 11.09 15.33 8.53
C GLU A 411 10.77 15.94 7.16
N ARG A 412 11.70 15.86 6.20
CA ARG A 412 11.59 16.52 4.88
C ARG A 412 10.31 16.15 4.14
N ASP A 413 9.91 14.88 4.16
CA ASP A 413 8.71 14.45 3.44
C ASP A 413 7.42 14.95 4.10
N ALA A 414 7.38 15.11 5.42
CA ALA A 414 6.26 15.76 6.11
C ALA A 414 6.20 17.25 5.80
N ILE A 415 7.35 17.95 5.69
CA ILE A 415 7.40 19.36 5.25
C ILE A 415 6.85 19.49 3.82
N ARG A 416 7.23 18.59 2.91
CA ARG A 416 6.71 18.58 1.52
C ARG A 416 5.19 18.35 1.48
N LEU A 417 4.68 17.44 2.32
CA LEU A 417 3.23 17.19 2.41
C LEU A 417 2.50 18.40 3.00
N TYR A 418 3.04 19.02 4.05
CA TYR A 418 2.50 20.24 4.62
C TYR A 418 2.45 21.38 3.60
N GLU A 419 3.52 21.57 2.82
CA GLU A 419 3.55 22.60 1.78
C GLU A 419 2.50 22.36 0.70
N LEU A 420 2.28 21.11 0.31
CA LEU A 420 1.21 20.75 -0.62
C LEU A 420 -0.17 21.13 -0.05
N ILE A 421 -0.44 20.76 1.21
CA ILE A 421 -1.69 21.10 1.92
C ILE A 421 -1.87 22.62 2.02
N TRP A 422 -0.81 23.34 2.42
CA TRP A 422 -0.81 24.79 2.57
C TRP A 422 -1.11 25.49 1.24
N ARG A 423 -0.44 25.10 0.15
CA ARG A 423 -0.65 25.71 -1.17
C ARG A 423 -2.08 25.50 -1.68
N GLN A 424 -2.64 24.29 -1.51
CA GLN A 424 -4.03 24.01 -1.91
C GLN A 424 -5.03 24.82 -1.09
N PHE A 425 -4.81 24.94 0.23
CA PHE A 425 -5.67 25.72 1.12
C PHE A 425 -5.67 27.22 0.78
N VAL A 426 -4.49 27.80 0.54
CA VAL A 426 -4.39 29.21 0.13
C VAL A 426 -5.01 29.39 -1.26
N ALA A 427 -4.65 28.55 -2.23
CA ALA A 427 -5.17 28.64 -3.59
C ALA A 427 -6.69 28.54 -3.68
N CYS A 428 -7.34 27.71 -2.86
CA CYS A 428 -8.80 27.54 -2.89
C CYS A 428 -9.58 28.82 -2.54
N GLN A 429 -8.96 29.80 -1.89
CA GLN A 429 -9.56 31.10 -1.57
C GLN A 429 -9.01 32.24 -2.43
N MET A 430 -8.32 31.96 -3.54
CA MET A 430 -7.82 32.96 -4.48
C MET A 430 -8.74 33.12 -5.71
N THR A 431 -8.57 34.22 -6.44
CA THR A 431 -9.27 34.48 -7.71
C THR A 431 -8.83 33.52 -8.84
N PRO A 432 -9.71 33.25 -9.83
CA PRO A 432 -9.36 32.43 -11.01
C PRO A 432 -8.15 32.96 -11.78
N ALA A 433 -7.37 32.04 -12.35
CA ALA A 433 -6.40 32.40 -13.39
C ALA A 433 -7.14 32.69 -14.70
N LYS A 434 -6.71 33.70 -15.45
CA LYS A 434 -7.33 34.14 -16.71
C LYS A 434 -6.36 33.97 -17.86
N TYR A 435 -6.90 33.54 -18.99
CA TYR A 435 -6.15 33.27 -20.20
C TYR A 435 -6.88 33.84 -21.42
N LEU A 436 -6.11 34.19 -22.44
CA LEU A 436 -6.61 34.40 -23.80
C LEU A 436 -6.30 33.14 -24.60
N SER A 437 -7.33 32.37 -24.96
CA SER A 437 -7.18 31.16 -25.77
C SER A 437 -7.30 31.52 -27.24
N VAL A 438 -6.40 31.02 -28.07
CA VAL A 438 -6.39 31.21 -29.52
C VAL A 438 -6.63 29.85 -30.18
N ASN A 439 -7.68 29.75 -30.99
CA ASN A 439 -7.88 28.64 -31.92
C ASN A 439 -7.54 29.13 -33.32
N LEU A 440 -6.57 28.50 -33.97
CA LEU A 440 -6.19 28.80 -35.35
C LEU A 440 -6.64 27.65 -36.26
N LEU A 441 -7.34 27.97 -37.34
CA LEU A 441 -7.68 27.05 -38.41
C LEU A 441 -6.95 27.47 -39.69
N VAL A 442 -6.26 26.52 -40.30
CA VAL A 442 -5.47 26.69 -41.51
C VAL A 442 -5.96 25.70 -42.55
N GLU A 443 -6.09 26.14 -43.79
CA GLU A 443 -6.49 25.30 -44.92
C GLU A 443 -5.30 25.11 -45.85
N ALA A 444 -5.06 23.87 -46.26
CA ALA A 444 -4.04 23.49 -47.24
C ALA A 444 -4.64 22.48 -48.21
N GLY A 445 -4.94 22.91 -49.43
CA GLY A 445 -5.66 22.09 -50.41
C GLY A 445 -7.08 21.78 -49.93
N ASN A 446 -7.40 20.51 -49.74
CA ASN A 446 -8.68 20.07 -49.16
C ASN A 446 -8.56 19.62 -47.68
N VAL A 447 -7.43 19.91 -47.03
CA VAL A 447 -7.12 19.52 -45.65
C VAL A 447 -7.24 20.73 -44.71
N GLU A 448 -7.93 20.55 -43.59
CA GLU A 448 -8.06 21.55 -42.51
C GLU A 448 -7.13 21.15 -41.36
N LEU A 449 -6.22 22.06 -41.01
CA LEU A 449 -5.30 21.92 -39.90
C LEU A 449 -5.64 22.90 -38.78
N LYS A 450 -5.27 22.54 -37.55
CA LYS A 450 -5.59 23.29 -36.35
C LYS A 450 -4.36 23.50 -35.48
N ALA A 451 -4.23 24.70 -34.92
CA ALA A 451 -3.38 24.95 -33.75
C ALA A 451 -4.22 25.54 -32.62
N ARG A 452 -3.81 25.24 -31.38
CA ARG A 452 -4.36 25.86 -30.18
C ARG A 452 -3.23 26.44 -29.36
N GLY A 453 -3.42 27.68 -28.92
CA GLY A 453 -2.53 28.34 -28.00
C GLY A 453 -3.29 29.01 -26.88
N ARG A 454 -2.59 29.36 -25.82
CA ARG A 454 -3.13 30.23 -24.78
C ARG A 454 -2.05 31.09 -24.16
N THR A 455 -2.41 32.32 -23.82
CA THR A 455 -1.54 33.25 -23.10
C THR A 455 -2.18 33.59 -21.76
N MET A 456 -1.43 33.43 -20.67
CA MET A 456 -1.89 33.81 -19.34
C MET A 456 -1.94 35.33 -19.22
N THR A 457 -3.10 35.88 -18.94
CA THR A 457 -3.30 37.32 -18.73
C THR A 457 -3.36 37.68 -17.24
N PHE A 458 -3.70 36.72 -16.39
CA PHE A 458 -3.66 36.85 -14.94
C PHE A 458 -3.43 35.49 -14.28
N ASP A 459 -2.43 35.39 -13.41
CA ASP A 459 -2.00 34.15 -12.76
C ASP A 459 -2.91 33.69 -11.61
N GLY A 460 -3.71 34.58 -11.01
CA GLY A 460 -4.68 34.21 -9.97
C GLY A 460 -4.14 33.23 -8.93
N TYR A 461 -4.87 32.15 -8.68
CA TYR A 461 -4.46 31.09 -7.75
C TYR A 461 -3.18 30.32 -8.16
N THR A 462 -2.82 30.30 -9.46
CA THR A 462 -1.64 29.54 -9.92
C THR A 462 -0.33 30.16 -9.47
N ARG A 463 -0.36 31.42 -8.99
CA ARG A 463 0.77 32.08 -8.33
C ARG A 463 1.26 31.32 -7.10
N VAL A 464 0.35 30.69 -6.35
CA VAL A 464 0.67 29.88 -5.16
C VAL A 464 0.78 28.40 -5.49
N MET A 465 -0.11 27.94 -6.37
CA MET A 465 -0.19 26.55 -6.79
C MET A 465 0.03 26.43 -8.30
N PRO A 466 1.29 26.53 -8.77
CA PRO A 466 1.58 26.39 -10.19
C PRO A 466 1.21 24.98 -10.69
N PRO A 467 0.77 24.88 -11.95
CA PRO A 467 0.56 23.58 -12.58
C PRO A 467 1.88 22.81 -12.67
N ALA A 468 1.83 21.48 -12.63
CA ALA A 468 3.03 20.65 -12.67
C ALA A 468 3.71 20.67 -14.06
N LYS A 469 2.93 20.89 -15.13
CA LYS A 469 3.37 21.13 -16.50
C LYS A 469 2.49 22.22 -17.10
N THR A 470 3.05 23.06 -17.97
CA THR A 470 2.33 24.08 -18.74
C THR A 470 2.37 23.69 -20.21
N ASP A 471 1.23 23.29 -20.77
CA ASP A 471 1.07 23.03 -22.21
C ASP A 471 0.67 24.33 -22.95
N ASP A 472 1.16 25.47 -22.46
CA ASP A 472 0.77 26.79 -22.92
C ASP A 472 1.63 27.16 -24.13
N THR A 473 1.13 26.86 -25.32
CA THR A 473 1.76 27.29 -26.57
C THR A 473 1.37 28.73 -26.88
N LEU A 474 2.35 29.60 -27.09
CA LEU A 474 2.13 30.94 -27.64
C LEU A 474 1.96 30.83 -29.15
N LEU A 475 0.92 31.44 -29.69
CA LEU A 475 0.71 31.54 -31.14
C LEU A 475 0.96 32.98 -31.58
N PRO A 476 1.62 33.21 -32.74
CA PRO A 476 1.82 34.54 -33.30
C PRO A 476 0.49 35.19 -33.69
N ASP A 477 0.49 36.52 -33.81
CA ASP A 477 -0.68 37.26 -34.27
C ASP A 477 -0.78 37.19 -35.80
N VAL A 478 -1.65 36.29 -36.29
CA VAL A 478 -1.92 36.05 -37.71
C VAL A 478 -3.35 36.43 -38.04
N LYS A 479 -3.61 36.87 -39.27
CA LYS A 479 -4.92 37.28 -39.76
C LYS A 479 -5.49 36.26 -40.74
N LYS A 480 -6.82 36.27 -40.87
CA LYS A 480 -7.50 35.50 -41.91
C LYS A 480 -6.96 35.92 -43.29
N GLY A 481 -6.56 34.93 -44.08
CA GLY A 481 -5.95 35.10 -45.39
C GLY A 481 -4.42 35.12 -45.38
N ASP A 482 -3.77 35.19 -44.22
CA ASP A 482 -2.31 35.13 -44.14
C ASP A 482 -1.79 33.78 -44.64
N LYS A 483 -0.65 33.82 -45.34
CA LYS A 483 0.01 32.65 -45.89
C LYS A 483 1.12 32.19 -44.94
N LEU A 484 1.10 30.90 -44.61
CA LEU A 484 2.13 30.24 -43.82
C LEU A 484 3.05 29.44 -44.74
N THR A 485 4.34 29.45 -44.43
CA THR A 485 5.34 28.63 -45.10
C THR A 485 5.53 27.32 -44.32
N LEU A 486 5.51 26.21 -45.05
CA LEU A 486 5.75 24.88 -44.50
C LEU A 486 7.25 24.66 -44.28
N ASP A 487 7.62 24.30 -43.05
CA ASP A 487 8.99 23.94 -42.70
C ASP A 487 9.19 22.43 -42.73
N LYS A 488 8.27 21.70 -42.09
CA LYS A 488 8.35 20.24 -41.95
C LYS A 488 6.96 19.63 -41.85
N LEU A 489 6.76 18.49 -42.53
CA LEU A 489 5.66 17.56 -42.22
C LEU A 489 6.19 16.43 -41.34
N ASP A 490 5.45 16.14 -40.28
CA ASP A 490 5.80 15.20 -39.23
C ASP A 490 4.66 14.18 -39.04
N PRO A 491 4.58 13.17 -39.92
CA PRO A 491 3.64 12.07 -39.74
C PRO A 491 4.11 11.18 -38.58
N SER A 492 3.21 10.87 -37.66
CA SER A 492 3.48 10.02 -36.50
C SER A 492 2.47 8.88 -36.44
N GLN A 493 2.98 7.65 -36.38
CA GLN A 493 2.21 6.44 -36.14
C GLN A 493 1.88 6.31 -34.65
N HIS A 494 0.65 5.93 -34.36
CA HIS A 494 0.14 5.70 -33.02
C HIS A 494 -0.74 4.46 -32.97
N PHE A 495 -1.06 4.02 -31.76
CA PHE A 495 -1.99 2.94 -31.51
C PHE A 495 -2.99 3.33 -30.42
N THR A 496 -4.22 2.87 -30.54
CA THR A 496 -5.23 3.09 -29.51
C THR A 496 -4.76 2.49 -28.18
N LYS A 497 -4.98 3.20 -27.07
CA LYS A 497 -4.53 2.78 -25.74
C LYS A 497 -5.60 1.96 -25.03
N PRO A 498 -5.24 0.87 -24.31
CA PRO A 498 -6.16 0.22 -23.40
C PRO A 498 -6.50 1.16 -22.22
N PRO A 499 -7.55 0.87 -21.43
CA PRO A 499 -7.82 1.60 -20.19
C PRO A 499 -6.57 1.57 -19.28
N PRO A 500 -6.12 2.73 -18.75
CA PRO A 500 -4.87 2.79 -18.00
C PRO A 500 -4.96 2.01 -16.70
N ARG A 501 -3.91 1.32 -16.29
CA ARG A 501 -3.90 0.63 -14.99
C ARG A 501 -4.13 1.59 -13.82
N TYR A 502 -4.73 1.08 -12.75
CA TYR A 502 -4.86 1.87 -11.54
C TYR A 502 -3.50 2.09 -10.88
N THR A 503 -3.17 3.33 -10.55
CA THR A 503 -2.28 3.65 -9.43
C THR A 503 -3.02 3.48 -8.10
N GLU A 504 -2.30 3.46 -6.98
CA GLU A 504 -2.94 3.52 -5.65
C GLU A 504 -3.92 4.71 -5.54
N ALA A 505 -3.53 5.87 -6.05
CA ALA A 505 -4.32 7.10 -6.01
C ALA A 505 -5.60 7.02 -6.87
N SER A 506 -5.49 6.52 -8.09
CA SER A 506 -6.66 6.36 -8.96
C SER A 506 -7.59 5.25 -8.49
N LEU A 507 -7.08 4.22 -7.80
CA LEU A 507 -7.93 3.21 -7.17
C LEU A 507 -8.71 3.82 -5.99
N VAL A 508 -8.07 4.65 -5.15
CA VAL A 508 -8.78 5.40 -4.10
C VAL A 508 -9.87 6.31 -4.70
N LYS A 509 -9.55 7.00 -5.81
CA LYS A 509 -10.53 7.83 -6.52
C LYS A 509 -11.74 7.00 -6.99
N GLU A 510 -11.52 5.81 -7.54
CA GLU A 510 -12.60 4.95 -8.01
C GLU A 510 -13.41 4.35 -6.86
N LEU A 511 -12.76 3.94 -5.77
CA LEU A 511 -13.42 3.48 -4.54
C LEU A 511 -14.34 4.57 -3.99
N GLU A 512 -13.83 5.80 -3.87
CA GLU A 512 -14.63 6.94 -3.40
C GLU A 512 -15.78 7.26 -4.36
N LYS A 513 -15.54 7.23 -5.67
CA LYS A 513 -16.58 7.46 -6.70
C LYS A 513 -17.71 6.43 -6.60
N LYS A 514 -17.39 5.19 -6.25
CA LYS A 514 -18.36 4.09 -6.10
C LYS A 514 -18.95 3.99 -4.69
N GLY A 515 -18.60 4.88 -3.75
CA GLY A 515 -19.08 4.83 -2.36
C GLY A 515 -18.49 3.69 -1.52
N ILE A 516 -17.40 3.06 -1.99
CA ILE A 516 -16.80 1.88 -1.37
C ILE A 516 -15.68 2.31 -0.41
N GLY A 517 -15.84 1.96 0.87
CA GLY A 517 -14.93 2.37 1.93
C GLY A 517 -15.12 3.83 2.36
N ARG A 518 -14.28 4.29 3.28
CA ARG A 518 -14.33 5.62 3.90
C ARG A 518 -12.90 6.19 4.06
N PRO A 519 -12.74 7.50 4.36
CA PRO A 519 -11.43 8.12 4.62
C PRO A 519 -10.50 7.34 5.56
N SER A 520 -11.06 6.69 6.57
CA SER A 520 -10.32 5.86 7.54
C SER A 520 -9.82 4.53 6.97
N THR A 521 -10.38 4.04 5.86
CA THR A 521 -10.13 2.68 5.37
C THR A 521 -9.35 2.63 4.06
N TYR A 522 -9.34 3.68 3.23
CA TYR A 522 -8.68 3.67 1.92
C TYR A 522 -7.24 3.12 1.97
N ALA A 523 -6.40 3.67 2.85
CA ALA A 523 -5.00 3.22 2.97
C ALA A 523 -4.87 1.74 3.40
N SER A 524 -5.74 1.29 4.31
CA SER A 524 -5.73 -0.09 4.79
C SER A 524 -6.21 -1.09 3.73
N ILE A 525 -7.20 -0.72 2.90
CA ILE A 525 -7.71 -1.56 1.81
C ILE A 525 -6.58 -1.81 0.80
N ILE A 526 -5.94 -0.74 0.35
CA ILE A 526 -4.83 -0.78 -0.62
C ILE A 526 -3.63 -1.56 -0.10
N SER A 527 -3.22 -1.34 1.16
CA SER A 527 -2.12 -2.12 1.77
C SER A 527 -2.49 -3.59 1.90
N THR A 528 -3.73 -3.91 2.29
CA THR A 528 -4.13 -5.30 2.55
C THR A 528 -4.14 -6.15 1.29
N ILE A 529 -4.70 -5.66 0.18
CA ILE A 529 -4.72 -6.43 -1.07
C ILE A 529 -3.30 -6.69 -1.63
N GLN A 530 -2.36 -5.77 -1.38
CA GLN A 530 -0.95 -5.92 -1.71
C GLN A 530 -0.23 -6.90 -0.77
N ASP A 531 -0.36 -6.71 0.54
CA ASP A 531 0.30 -7.53 1.57
C ASP A 531 -0.15 -9.01 1.51
N ARG A 532 -1.33 -9.28 0.95
CA ARG A 532 -1.87 -10.63 0.72
C ARG A 532 -1.42 -11.27 -0.58
N GLY A 533 -0.73 -10.54 -1.46
CA GLY A 533 -0.24 -11.05 -2.75
C GLY A 533 -1.31 -11.22 -3.81
N TYR A 534 -2.43 -10.50 -3.71
CA TYR A 534 -3.46 -10.49 -4.75
C TYR A 534 -3.19 -9.45 -5.84
N VAL A 535 -2.52 -8.38 -5.46
CA VAL A 535 -2.17 -7.27 -6.34
C VAL A 535 -0.72 -6.91 -6.08
N LYS A 536 0.06 -6.68 -7.12
CA LYS A 536 1.43 -6.13 -7.02
C LYS A 536 1.45 -4.68 -7.49
N LEU A 537 2.32 -3.88 -6.88
CA LEU A 537 2.61 -2.52 -7.33
C LEU A 537 3.95 -2.54 -8.07
N GLU A 538 3.92 -2.21 -9.36
CA GLU A 538 5.08 -2.16 -10.25
C GLU A 538 5.01 -0.89 -11.08
N ASN A 539 6.10 -0.12 -11.17
CA ASN A 539 6.14 1.19 -11.85
C ASN A 539 4.97 2.12 -11.45
N LYS A 540 4.61 2.10 -10.15
CA LYS A 540 3.46 2.84 -9.56
C LYS A 540 2.08 2.45 -10.09
N ARG A 541 1.96 1.37 -10.87
CA ARG A 541 0.71 0.78 -11.37
C ARG A 541 0.42 -0.53 -10.63
N LEU A 542 -0.86 -0.79 -10.40
CA LEU A 542 -1.36 -1.99 -9.74
C LEU A 542 -1.68 -3.04 -10.80
N PHE A 543 -1.09 -4.22 -10.65
CA PHE A 543 -1.35 -5.39 -11.48
C PHE A 543 -2.05 -6.45 -10.65
N ALA A 544 -3.07 -7.09 -11.21
CA ALA A 544 -3.65 -8.26 -10.59
C ALA A 544 -2.70 -9.46 -10.71
N GLU A 545 -2.42 -10.11 -9.58
CA GLU A 545 -1.73 -11.40 -9.58
C GLU A 545 -2.70 -12.50 -10.00
N LYS A 546 -2.18 -13.61 -10.53
CA LYS A 546 -3.03 -14.71 -11.01
C LYS A 546 -3.97 -15.28 -9.93
N MET A 547 -3.50 -15.28 -8.69
CA MET A 547 -4.33 -15.68 -7.54
C MET A 547 -5.42 -14.64 -7.22
N GLY A 548 -5.17 -13.35 -7.48
CA GLY A 548 -6.17 -12.28 -7.37
C GLY A 548 -7.30 -12.47 -8.38
N ASP A 549 -6.97 -12.81 -9.63
CA ASP A 549 -7.95 -13.13 -10.68
C ASP A 549 -8.84 -14.30 -10.23
N ILE A 550 -8.23 -15.45 -9.91
CA ILE A 550 -8.97 -16.66 -9.53
C ILE A 550 -9.86 -16.41 -8.32
N VAL A 551 -9.33 -15.79 -7.26
CA VAL A 551 -10.14 -15.51 -6.06
C VAL A 551 -11.28 -14.56 -6.39
N THR A 552 -11.05 -13.53 -7.20
CA THR A 552 -12.10 -12.59 -7.62
C THR A 552 -13.18 -13.33 -8.39
N ASP A 553 -12.85 -14.11 -9.40
CA ASP A 553 -13.83 -14.81 -10.23
C ASP A 553 -14.64 -15.83 -9.43
N ARG A 554 -13.98 -16.56 -8.52
CA ARG A 554 -14.66 -17.51 -7.62
C ARG A 554 -15.60 -16.82 -6.65
N LEU A 555 -15.19 -15.68 -6.08
CA LEU A 555 -16.04 -14.89 -5.19
C LEU A 555 -17.19 -14.24 -5.96
N THR A 556 -16.97 -13.67 -7.13
CA THR A 556 -18.02 -13.04 -7.95
C THR A 556 -19.07 -14.05 -8.37
N ALA A 557 -18.67 -15.27 -8.72
CA ALA A 557 -19.61 -16.33 -9.07
C ALA A 557 -20.37 -16.91 -7.87
N SER A 558 -19.72 -17.02 -6.70
CA SER A 558 -20.30 -17.71 -5.54
C SER A 558 -20.97 -16.77 -4.53
N PHE A 559 -20.60 -15.49 -4.53
CA PHE A 559 -21.07 -14.46 -3.61
C PHE A 559 -21.33 -13.14 -4.36
N PRO A 560 -22.28 -13.12 -5.32
CA PRO A 560 -22.51 -11.96 -6.19
C PRO A 560 -22.81 -10.68 -5.42
N ASP A 561 -23.67 -10.74 -4.39
CA ASP A 561 -24.03 -9.55 -3.58
C ASP A 561 -22.85 -9.02 -2.77
N LEU A 562 -22.05 -9.93 -2.17
CA LEU A 562 -20.84 -9.56 -1.43
C LEU A 562 -19.81 -8.86 -2.32
N MET A 563 -19.78 -9.23 -3.61
CA MET A 563 -18.85 -8.68 -4.59
C MET A 563 -19.43 -7.49 -5.35
N ASP A 564 -20.71 -7.15 -5.16
CA ASP A 564 -21.38 -6.06 -5.85
C ASP A 564 -20.98 -4.70 -5.27
N TYR A 565 -20.76 -3.74 -6.18
CA TYR A 565 -20.34 -2.39 -5.84
C TYR A 565 -21.44 -1.62 -5.09
N THR A 566 -22.68 -1.77 -5.54
CA THR A 566 -23.84 -1.06 -4.98
C THR A 566 -24.20 -1.60 -3.61
N PHE A 567 -24.22 -2.92 -3.44
CA PHE A 567 -24.44 -3.57 -2.16
C PHE A 567 -23.39 -3.15 -1.13
N THR A 568 -22.11 -3.12 -1.53
CA THR A 568 -21.02 -2.71 -0.64
C THR A 568 -21.13 -1.25 -0.21
N ALA A 569 -21.50 -0.36 -1.13
CA ALA A 569 -21.74 1.05 -0.82
C ALA A 569 -22.95 1.23 0.11
N ALA A 570 -24.08 0.60 -0.22
CA ALA A 570 -25.30 0.66 0.58
C ALA A 570 -25.11 0.13 2.01
N LEU A 571 -24.25 -0.88 2.20
CA LEU A 571 -23.92 -1.37 3.53
C LEU A 571 -23.10 -0.35 4.33
N GLU A 572 -22.23 0.42 3.69
CA GLU A 572 -21.54 1.51 4.39
C GLU A 572 -22.50 2.64 4.77
N ASP A 573 -23.50 2.94 3.94
CA ASP A 573 -24.52 3.94 4.24
C ASP A 573 -25.42 3.49 5.40
N LYS A 574 -25.80 2.20 5.45
CA LYS A 574 -26.48 1.62 6.64
C LYS A 574 -25.67 1.80 7.92
N LEU A 575 -24.34 1.63 7.86
CA LEU A 575 -23.47 1.86 9.02
C LEU A 575 -23.39 3.33 9.41
N ASP A 576 -23.61 4.25 8.48
CA ASP A 576 -23.68 5.68 8.77
C ASP A 576 -25.04 6.04 9.41
N HIS A 577 -26.16 5.47 8.95
CA HIS A 577 -27.47 5.58 9.63
C HIS A 577 -27.44 4.99 11.06
N VAL A 578 -26.73 3.87 11.26
CA VAL A 578 -26.48 3.34 12.62
C VAL A 578 -25.71 4.34 13.46
N ALA A 579 -24.73 5.04 12.90
CA ALA A 579 -23.93 6.03 13.62
C ALA A 579 -24.73 7.30 13.97
N GLU A 580 -25.81 7.57 13.25
CA GLU A 580 -26.76 8.68 13.45
C GLU A 580 -27.92 8.30 14.39
N GLY A 581 -28.01 7.02 14.79
CA GLY A 581 -29.10 6.50 15.64
C GLY A 581 -30.41 6.25 14.89
N GLU A 582 -30.38 6.25 13.55
CA GLU A 582 -31.56 6.06 12.69
C GLU A 582 -31.87 4.58 12.42
N GLN A 583 -30.91 3.68 12.65
CA GLN A 583 -31.04 2.25 12.42
C GLN A 583 -30.38 1.43 13.54
N ASP A 584 -31.02 0.33 13.95
CA ASP A 584 -30.39 -0.60 14.90
C ASP A 584 -29.27 -1.40 14.23
N TRP A 585 -28.14 -1.50 14.92
CA TRP A 585 -26.93 -2.12 14.40
C TRP A 585 -27.02 -3.65 14.29
N LYS A 586 -27.80 -4.32 15.14
CA LYS A 586 -27.99 -5.77 15.10
C LYS A 586 -28.92 -6.17 13.97
N ASP A 587 -29.96 -5.38 13.71
CA ASP A 587 -30.82 -5.58 12.55
C ASP A 587 -30.00 -5.55 11.24
N VAL A 588 -29.03 -4.63 11.12
CA VAL A 588 -28.11 -4.60 9.98
C VAL A 588 -27.27 -5.89 9.88
N LEU A 589 -26.79 -6.38 11.03
CA LEU A 589 -25.97 -7.59 11.11
C LEU A 589 -26.77 -8.87 10.79
N ASP A 590 -27.97 -9.02 11.35
CA ASP A 590 -28.84 -10.18 11.18
C ASP A 590 -29.29 -10.33 9.72
N ASN A 591 -29.73 -9.23 9.11
CA ASN A 591 -30.13 -9.20 7.70
C ASN A 591 -28.96 -9.62 6.78
N PHE A 592 -27.76 -9.09 7.03
CA PHE A 592 -26.58 -9.50 6.26
C PHE A 592 -26.25 -10.99 6.49
N TYR A 593 -26.27 -11.44 7.75
CA TYR A 593 -25.82 -12.78 8.12
C TYR A 593 -26.72 -13.88 7.57
N GLY A 594 -28.04 -13.70 7.59
CA GLY A 594 -29.01 -14.69 7.10
C GLY A 594 -28.78 -15.03 5.62
N GLU A 595 -28.67 -14.02 4.77
CA GLU A 595 -28.38 -14.18 3.34
C GLU A 595 -26.97 -14.75 3.12
N PHE A 596 -25.97 -14.20 3.81
CA PHE A 596 -24.59 -14.64 3.70
C PHE A 596 -24.40 -16.12 4.06
N LYS A 597 -25.04 -16.59 5.14
CA LYS A 597 -24.96 -17.98 5.59
C LYS A 597 -25.53 -18.94 4.55
N THR A 598 -26.69 -18.60 3.98
CA THR A 598 -27.33 -19.40 2.93
C THR A 598 -26.43 -19.53 1.70
N THR A 599 -25.88 -18.41 1.24
CA THR A 599 -24.95 -18.38 0.09
C THR A 599 -23.67 -19.16 0.37
N LEU A 600 -23.12 -19.07 1.59
CA LEU A 600 -21.94 -19.82 1.99
C LEU A 600 -22.16 -21.33 1.99
N GLU A 601 -23.31 -21.82 2.48
CA GLU A 601 -23.61 -23.25 2.48
C GLU A 601 -23.77 -23.78 1.05
N HIS A 602 -24.42 -23.03 0.16
CA HIS A 602 -24.47 -23.37 -1.26
C HIS A 602 -23.05 -23.44 -1.87
N ALA A 603 -22.20 -22.43 -1.60
CA ALA A 603 -20.83 -22.37 -2.13
C ALA A 603 -19.93 -23.52 -1.63
N LYS A 604 -20.19 -24.08 -0.44
CA LYS A 604 -19.49 -25.27 0.09
C LYS A 604 -19.86 -26.55 -0.65
N GLY A 605 -21.07 -26.61 -1.23
CA GLY A 605 -21.61 -27.77 -1.94
C GLY A 605 -20.73 -28.25 -3.10
N LYS A 606 -21.08 -29.44 -3.64
CA LYS A 606 -20.40 -30.02 -4.81
C LYS A 606 -20.56 -29.12 -6.03
N ASP A 607 -21.78 -28.64 -6.27
CA ASP A 607 -22.15 -27.74 -7.38
C ASP A 607 -21.98 -26.25 -7.03
N GLY A 608 -21.35 -25.95 -5.88
CA GLY A 608 -21.11 -24.60 -5.39
C GLY A 608 -19.88 -23.94 -6.01
N MET A 609 -19.02 -23.37 -5.16
CA MET A 609 -17.79 -22.71 -5.64
C MET A 609 -16.90 -23.69 -6.42
N ARG A 610 -16.56 -23.29 -7.65
CA ARG A 610 -15.67 -24.05 -8.53
C ARG A 610 -14.27 -24.20 -7.91
N PRO A 611 -13.63 -25.38 -8.00
CA PRO A 611 -12.26 -25.55 -7.54
C PRO A 611 -11.25 -24.81 -8.43
N ASN A 612 -9.99 -24.78 -7.98
CA ASN A 612 -8.83 -24.32 -8.74
C ASN A 612 -8.16 -25.52 -9.44
N ASP A 613 -8.84 -26.04 -10.45
CA ASP A 613 -8.37 -27.21 -11.20
C ASP A 613 -7.17 -26.85 -12.10
N PRO A 614 -6.19 -27.77 -12.24
CA PRO A 614 -5.04 -27.55 -13.09
C PRO A 614 -5.40 -27.66 -14.58
N THR A 615 -4.60 -27.03 -15.43
CA THR A 615 -4.71 -27.17 -16.90
C THR A 615 -3.67 -28.16 -17.40
N ASP A 616 -4.09 -29.18 -18.17
CA ASP A 616 -3.16 -30.15 -18.73
C ASP A 616 -2.23 -29.52 -19.77
N VAL A 617 -0.93 -29.87 -19.70
CA VAL A 617 0.10 -29.47 -20.67
C VAL A 617 0.86 -30.74 -21.08
N PRO A 618 0.24 -31.62 -21.90
CA PRO A 618 0.75 -32.95 -22.19
C PRO A 618 2.15 -32.97 -22.80
N ASP A 619 2.51 -31.89 -23.50
CA ASP A 619 3.76 -31.76 -24.23
C ASP A 619 4.98 -31.54 -23.31
N VAL A 620 4.78 -31.14 -22.04
CA VAL A 620 5.86 -30.95 -21.07
C VAL A 620 5.91 -32.11 -20.09
N HIS A 621 7.08 -32.74 -19.99
CA HIS A 621 7.29 -33.97 -19.22
C HIS A 621 8.05 -33.70 -17.91
N CYS A 622 7.76 -34.52 -16.88
CA CYS A 622 8.35 -34.41 -15.56
C CYS A 622 9.75 -35.04 -15.49
N ASP A 623 10.76 -34.29 -15.05
CA ASP A 623 12.15 -34.76 -14.96
C ASP A 623 12.39 -35.93 -13.98
N ILE A 624 11.40 -36.27 -13.14
CA ILE A 624 11.53 -37.34 -12.13
C ILE A 624 10.92 -38.65 -12.61
N CYS A 625 9.78 -38.60 -13.30
CA CYS A 625 9.00 -39.80 -13.63
C CYS A 625 8.44 -39.80 -15.05
N ASP A 626 8.82 -38.83 -15.86
CA ASP A 626 8.48 -38.68 -17.27
C ASP A 626 6.98 -38.58 -17.59
N ARG A 627 6.13 -38.43 -16.57
CA ARG A 627 4.69 -38.21 -16.78
C ARG A 627 4.44 -36.79 -17.27
N PRO A 628 3.35 -36.57 -18.02
CA PRO A 628 2.94 -35.24 -18.43
C PRO A 628 2.73 -34.31 -17.24
N MET A 629 2.91 -33.00 -17.48
CA MET A 629 2.74 -31.97 -16.48
C MET A 629 1.43 -31.20 -16.67
N GLN A 630 0.99 -30.52 -15.61
CA GLN A 630 -0.18 -29.66 -15.61
C GLN A 630 0.18 -28.31 -15.02
N LEU A 631 -0.38 -27.26 -15.58
CA LEU A 631 -0.29 -25.91 -15.06
C LEU A 631 -1.08 -25.78 -13.77
N ARG A 632 -0.42 -25.27 -12.73
CA ARG A 632 -0.98 -25.05 -11.41
C ARG A 632 -0.68 -23.64 -10.96
N THR A 633 -1.67 -23.02 -10.33
CA THR A 633 -1.50 -21.71 -9.69
C THR A 633 -1.57 -21.88 -8.18
N GLY A 634 -0.47 -21.58 -7.50
CA GLY A 634 -0.36 -21.54 -6.04
C GLY A 634 -0.21 -20.11 -5.53
N SER A 635 -0.08 -19.95 -4.21
CA SER A 635 0.16 -18.63 -3.60
C SER A 635 1.53 -18.03 -3.96
N THR A 636 2.46 -18.85 -4.44
CA THR A 636 3.80 -18.42 -4.88
C THR A 636 3.88 -18.12 -6.37
N GLY A 637 2.76 -18.20 -7.10
CA GLY A 637 2.70 -18.00 -8.54
C GLY A 637 2.33 -19.26 -9.32
N VAL A 638 2.62 -19.21 -10.61
CA VAL A 638 2.26 -20.24 -11.60
C VAL A 638 3.42 -21.20 -11.80
N PHE A 639 3.16 -22.50 -11.85
CA PHE A 639 4.18 -23.54 -12.03
C PHE A 639 3.59 -24.77 -12.73
N LEU A 640 4.44 -25.63 -13.27
CA LEU A 640 4.03 -26.94 -13.77
C LEU A 640 4.20 -27.99 -12.67
N GLY A 641 3.16 -28.79 -12.43
CA GLY A 641 3.20 -29.94 -11.51
C GLY A 641 2.92 -31.25 -12.26
N CYS A 642 3.63 -32.31 -11.90
CA CYS A 642 3.41 -33.64 -12.49
C CYS A 642 1.96 -34.12 -12.29
N THR A 643 1.34 -34.65 -13.36
CA THR A 643 0.01 -35.32 -13.29
C THR A 643 -0.02 -36.45 -12.26
N GLY A 644 1.12 -37.10 -12.01
CA GLY A 644 1.31 -38.12 -10.99
C GLY A 644 1.12 -37.63 -9.54
N TYR A 645 0.91 -36.33 -9.30
CA TYR A 645 0.61 -35.81 -7.96
C TYR A 645 -0.76 -36.30 -7.43
N ASN A 646 -1.69 -36.60 -8.34
CA ASN A 646 -3.04 -37.05 -7.97
C ASN A 646 -3.09 -38.54 -7.57
N LEU A 647 -1.98 -39.28 -7.74
CA LEU A 647 -1.87 -40.67 -7.32
C LEU A 647 -1.87 -40.81 -5.77
N PRO A 648 -2.17 -42.03 -5.25
CA PRO A 648 -2.09 -42.31 -3.82
C PRO A 648 -0.73 -41.89 -3.21
N PRO A 649 -0.66 -41.51 -1.92
CA PRO A 649 0.55 -40.95 -1.33
C PRO A 649 1.85 -41.76 -1.52
N LYS A 650 1.75 -43.07 -1.69
CA LYS A 650 2.89 -43.97 -1.95
C LYS A 650 3.46 -43.86 -3.37
N GLU A 651 2.63 -43.51 -4.34
CA GLU A 651 2.95 -43.43 -5.77
C GLU A 651 2.99 -41.99 -6.29
N ARG A 652 2.74 -41.02 -5.39
CA ARG A 652 2.64 -39.61 -5.71
C ARG A 652 3.97 -39.03 -6.18
N CYS A 653 4.02 -38.58 -7.44
CA CYS A 653 5.13 -37.76 -7.91
C CYS A 653 4.95 -36.31 -7.45
N LYS A 654 5.96 -35.77 -6.76
CA LYS A 654 6.00 -34.37 -6.32
C LYS A 654 6.86 -33.49 -7.22
N GLY A 655 7.17 -33.96 -8.43
CA GLY A 655 7.94 -33.20 -9.42
C GLY A 655 7.21 -31.93 -9.85
N THR A 656 7.95 -30.82 -9.86
CA THR A 656 7.46 -29.50 -10.26
C THR A 656 8.51 -28.77 -11.07
N LYS A 657 8.11 -28.03 -12.10
CA LYS A 657 8.94 -27.06 -12.82
C LYS A 657 8.42 -25.66 -12.54
N ASN A 658 9.30 -24.77 -12.09
CA ASN A 658 8.94 -23.39 -11.84
C ASN A 658 8.89 -22.63 -13.17
N LEU A 659 7.83 -21.86 -13.41
CA LEU A 659 7.69 -21.05 -14.61
C LEU A 659 8.24 -19.64 -14.35
N MET A 660 9.15 -19.18 -15.19
CA MET A 660 9.75 -17.84 -15.07
C MET A 660 8.99 -16.86 -15.96
N PRO A 661 8.27 -15.85 -15.41
CA PRO A 661 7.55 -14.88 -16.24
C PRO A 661 8.50 -14.11 -17.14
N VAL A 662 8.18 -13.95 -18.42
CA VAL A 662 9.01 -13.20 -19.37
C VAL A 662 9.12 -11.72 -18.98
N GLU A 663 8.06 -11.18 -18.41
CA GLU A 663 8.00 -9.82 -17.87
C GLU A 663 9.06 -9.55 -16.78
N ALA A 664 9.54 -10.59 -16.09
CA ALA A 664 10.63 -10.46 -15.11
C ALA A 664 11.99 -10.12 -15.75
N PHE A 665 12.09 -10.22 -17.08
CA PHE A 665 13.27 -9.86 -17.88
C PHE A 665 13.05 -8.59 -18.71
N ALA A 666 11.81 -8.11 -18.80
CA ALA A 666 11.44 -6.90 -19.53
C ALA A 666 11.40 -5.70 -18.58
N ASN A 667 12.57 -5.22 -18.17
CA ASN A 667 12.73 -3.88 -17.64
C ASN A 667 14.17 -3.48 -17.94
N LEU A 668 14.40 -2.65 -18.98
CA LEU A 668 15.54 -1.70 -19.05
C LEU A 668 15.70 -0.83 -20.33
N ASP A 669 14.85 -0.91 -21.36
CA ASP A 669 15.22 -0.27 -22.65
C ASP A 669 14.37 0.91 -23.15
N ASP A 670 13.57 1.57 -22.31
CA ASP A 670 13.00 2.87 -22.73
C ASP A 670 12.83 3.87 -21.57
N PRO A 671 13.88 4.63 -21.22
CA PRO A 671 13.80 5.75 -20.28
C PRO A 671 13.13 7.00 -20.88
N GLU A 672 12.88 7.04 -22.19
CA GLU A 672 12.42 8.22 -22.93
C GLU A 672 10.96 8.13 -23.39
N GLY A 673 10.37 6.93 -23.45
CA GLY A 673 8.96 6.69 -23.73
C GLY A 673 8.03 7.04 -22.55
N ASP A 674 6.84 7.56 -22.84
CA ASP A 674 5.75 7.68 -21.85
C ASP A 674 5.34 6.26 -21.39
N ASP A 675 5.11 6.07 -20.08
CA ASP A 675 4.74 4.76 -19.47
C ASP A 675 3.57 4.11 -20.24
N GLU A 676 2.67 4.92 -20.79
CA GLU A 676 1.49 4.47 -21.55
C GLU A 676 1.82 3.89 -22.93
N THR A 677 2.87 4.35 -23.60
CA THR A 677 3.31 3.78 -24.89
C THR A 677 3.97 2.41 -24.72
N ALA A 678 4.66 2.20 -23.59
CA ALA A 678 5.24 0.91 -23.25
C ALA A 678 4.16 -0.16 -22.99
N GLU A 679 3.06 0.18 -22.31
CA GLU A 679 1.94 -0.75 -22.07
C GLU A 679 1.27 -1.22 -23.36
N VAL A 680 1.13 -0.32 -24.35
CA VAL A 680 0.56 -0.68 -25.66
C VAL A 680 1.50 -1.62 -26.42
N LYS A 681 2.80 -1.33 -26.42
CA LYS A 681 3.81 -2.16 -27.07
C LYS A 681 3.84 -3.58 -26.46
N ASP A 682 3.86 -3.69 -25.13
CA ASP A 682 3.77 -4.98 -24.43
C ASP A 682 2.52 -5.78 -24.86
N LEU A 683 1.36 -5.12 -24.92
CA LEU A 683 0.11 -5.77 -25.31
C LEU A 683 0.09 -6.23 -26.78
N MET A 684 0.81 -5.53 -27.67
CA MET A 684 0.97 -5.94 -29.07
C MET A 684 1.95 -7.12 -29.23
N GLU A 685 2.98 -7.19 -28.38
CA GLU A 685 3.96 -8.29 -28.38
C GLU A 685 3.38 -9.60 -27.80
N LYS A 686 2.33 -9.51 -26.97
CA LYS A 686 1.64 -10.68 -26.41
C LYS A 686 0.88 -11.47 -27.47
N LYS A 687 1.11 -12.80 -27.49
CA LYS A 687 0.31 -13.74 -28.27
C LYS A 687 -1.15 -13.69 -27.84
N ARG A 688 -2.06 -14.03 -28.77
CA ARG A 688 -3.50 -14.12 -28.50
C ARG A 688 -3.92 -15.57 -28.34
N CYS A 689 -4.74 -15.82 -27.32
CA CYS A 689 -5.22 -17.16 -27.03
C CYS A 689 -6.03 -17.71 -28.21
N PRO A 690 -5.69 -18.90 -28.75
CA PRO A 690 -6.40 -19.46 -29.90
C PRO A 690 -7.85 -19.84 -29.59
N LYS A 691 -8.23 -19.95 -28.31
CA LYS A 691 -9.59 -20.31 -27.86
C LYS A 691 -10.49 -19.11 -27.62
N CYS A 692 -9.96 -17.98 -27.15
CA CYS A 692 -10.77 -16.85 -26.69
C CYS A 692 -10.23 -15.46 -27.08
N GLY A 693 -9.14 -15.37 -27.82
CA GLY A 693 -8.55 -14.10 -28.29
C GLY A 693 -7.89 -13.24 -27.21
N THR A 694 -7.99 -13.61 -25.93
CA THR A 694 -7.38 -12.86 -24.82
C THR A 694 -5.85 -12.90 -24.91
N ALA A 695 -5.18 -11.80 -24.53
CA ALA A 695 -3.72 -11.74 -24.44
C ALA A 695 -3.17 -12.84 -23.53
N MET A 696 -2.02 -13.41 -23.92
CA MET A 696 -1.36 -14.50 -23.23
C MET A 696 -0.11 -14.01 -22.50
N ASN A 697 0.14 -14.56 -21.32
CA ASN A 697 1.34 -14.29 -20.54
C ASN A 697 2.41 -15.34 -20.87
N GLY A 698 3.60 -14.89 -21.24
CA GLY A 698 4.73 -15.77 -21.58
C GLY A 698 5.53 -16.17 -20.34
N TYR A 699 5.91 -17.46 -20.28
CA TYR A 699 6.75 -18.02 -19.23
C TYR A 699 7.84 -18.90 -19.83
N ILE A 700 9.06 -18.76 -19.36
CA ILE A 700 10.16 -19.65 -19.72
C ILE A 700 10.05 -20.91 -18.86
N VAL A 701 10.00 -22.07 -19.52
CA VAL A 701 10.00 -23.40 -18.88
C VAL A 701 11.44 -23.85 -18.65
N ASP A 702 12.26 -23.76 -19.69
CA ASP A 702 13.69 -24.03 -19.73
C ASP A 702 14.34 -23.31 -20.93
N GLY A 703 15.63 -23.56 -21.20
CA GLY A 703 16.34 -22.90 -22.30
C GLY A 703 15.86 -23.27 -23.71
N GLY A 704 15.00 -24.29 -23.85
CA GLY A 704 14.42 -24.75 -25.11
C GLY A 704 12.94 -24.38 -25.28
N LEU A 705 12.21 -24.18 -24.18
CA LEU A 705 10.75 -24.08 -24.18
C LEU A 705 10.23 -22.82 -23.50
N LYS A 706 9.30 -22.14 -24.18
CA LYS A 706 8.53 -21.02 -23.67
C LYS A 706 7.03 -21.34 -23.77
N LEU A 707 6.35 -21.24 -22.63
CA LEU A 707 4.92 -21.49 -22.50
C LEU A 707 4.15 -20.17 -22.44
N HIS A 708 3.26 -19.92 -23.39
CA HIS A 708 2.32 -18.81 -23.36
C HIS A 708 0.99 -19.31 -22.79
N ILE A 709 0.49 -18.66 -21.76
CA ILE A 709 -0.70 -19.07 -21.00
C ILE A 709 -1.78 -18.03 -21.19
N CYS A 710 -3.01 -18.45 -21.49
CA CYS A 710 -4.15 -17.54 -21.58
C CYS A 710 -4.30 -16.68 -20.32
N GLY A 711 -4.52 -15.37 -20.49
CA GLY A 711 -4.83 -14.45 -19.41
C GLY A 711 -5.99 -14.89 -18.52
N ASN A 712 -6.95 -15.66 -19.05
CA ASN A 712 -8.13 -16.18 -18.34
C ASN A 712 -7.94 -17.58 -17.73
N ASN A 713 -6.73 -18.15 -17.75
CA ASN A 713 -6.46 -19.41 -17.05
C ASN A 713 -6.84 -19.35 -15.54
N PRO A 714 -7.34 -20.42 -14.91
CA PRO A 714 -7.66 -21.75 -15.44
C PRO A 714 -9.03 -21.83 -16.12
N ASP A 715 -9.84 -20.77 -16.10
CA ASP A 715 -11.17 -20.77 -16.71
C ASP A 715 -11.12 -20.87 -18.23
N CYS A 716 -9.99 -20.46 -18.83
CA CYS A 716 -9.60 -20.84 -20.19
C CYS A 716 -8.31 -21.68 -20.15
N ASP A 717 -8.39 -22.90 -20.66
CA ASP A 717 -7.30 -23.87 -20.76
C ASP A 717 -6.42 -23.67 -22.01
N GLY A 718 -6.53 -22.52 -22.68
CA GLY A 718 -5.72 -22.19 -23.85
C GLY A 718 -4.26 -21.89 -23.48
N TYR A 719 -3.33 -22.58 -24.13
CA TYR A 719 -1.89 -22.30 -24.07
C TYR A 719 -1.25 -22.43 -25.46
N ILE A 720 -0.04 -21.89 -25.63
CA ILE A 720 0.81 -22.09 -26.80
C ILE A 720 2.19 -22.46 -26.29
N LEU A 721 2.72 -23.59 -26.73
CA LEU A 721 4.12 -23.96 -26.50
C LEU A 721 4.97 -23.45 -27.67
N GLU A 722 6.05 -22.75 -27.37
CA GLU A 722 7.00 -22.22 -28.33
C GLU A 722 8.37 -22.84 -28.07
N GLU A 723 8.90 -23.51 -29.09
CA GLU A 723 10.26 -24.03 -29.11
C GLU A 723 11.22 -22.95 -29.60
N GLY A 724 12.36 -22.81 -28.95
CA GLY A 724 13.35 -21.80 -29.30
C GLY A 724 14.61 -21.91 -28.47
N LYS A 725 15.47 -20.89 -28.56
CA LYS A 725 16.58 -20.69 -27.63
C LYS A 725 16.24 -19.50 -26.77
N PHE A 726 15.94 -19.75 -25.50
CA PHE A 726 15.58 -18.71 -24.55
C PHE A 726 16.69 -18.56 -23.53
N GLU A 727 17.09 -17.31 -23.28
CA GLU A 727 18.01 -17.01 -22.19
C GLU A 727 17.32 -17.29 -20.86
N VAL A 728 17.94 -18.17 -20.08
CA VAL A 728 17.51 -18.44 -18.71
C VAL A 728 18.48 -17.70 -17.80
N PRO A 729 18.01 -16.94 -16.79
CA PRO A 729 18.90 -16.29 -15.83
C PRO A 729 19.81 -17.35 -15.18
N GLY A 730 21.08 -17.35 -15.56
CA GLY A 730 21.99 -18.46 -15.23
C GLY A 730 22.89 -18.93 -16.37
N SER A 731 22.49 -18.79 -17.64
CA SER A 731 23.24 -19.37 -18.77
C SER A 731 24.64 -18.78 -18.97
N ASP A 732 24.81 -17.50 -18.66
CA ASP A 732 26.12 -16.81 -18.56
C ASP A 732 26.49 -16.46 -17.11
N ALA A 733 25.76 -16.98 -16.12
CA ALA A 733 26.03 -16.66 -14.73
C ALA A 733 27.32 -17.37 -14.27
N PRO A 734 28.16 -16.70 -13.46
CA PRO A 734 29.38 -17.30 -12.98
C PRO A 734 29.07 -18.57 -12.18
N THR A 735 29.78 -19.66 -12.43
CA THR A 735 29.81 -20.80 -11.50
C THR A 735 30.88 -20.55 -10.44
N ILE A 736 30.71 -21.19 -9.28
CA ILE A 736 31.73 -21.19 -8.23
C ILE A 736 32.04 -22.62 -7.81
N ASP A 737 33.24 -22.86 -7.31
CA ASP A 737 33.58 -24.15 -6.70
C ASP A 737 32.77 -24.35 -5.40
N CYS A 738 32.26 -25.57 -5.22
CA CYS A 738 31.60 -25.97 -3.99
C CYS A 738 32.63 -26.08 -2.86
N ASP A 739 32.34 -25.47 -1.72
CA ASP A 739 33.19 -25.53 -0.52
C ASP A 739 33.12 -26.89 0.21
N LYS A 740 32.27 -27.82 -0.25
CA LYS A 740 32.04 -29.13 0.40
C LYS A 740 32.32 -30.34 -0.48
N CYS A 741 32.49 -30.16 -1.79
CA CYS A 741 32.79 -31.25 -2.72
C CYS A 741 33.51 -30.71 -3.95
N ASP A 742 33.95 -31.61 -4.83
CA ASP A 742 34.60 -31.32 -6.11
C ASP A 742 33.60 -30.89 -7.22
N GLY A 743 32.48 -30.28 -6.84
CA GLY A 743 31.38 -29.93 -7.74
C GLY A 743 31.33 -28.43 -8.04
N GLN A 744 30.78 -28.06 -9.19
CA GLN A 744 30.43 -26.67 -9.50
C GLN A 744 29.10 -26.30 -8.85
N MET A 745 28.95 -25.04 -8.43
CA MET A 745 27.69 -24.46 -7.98
C MET A 745 27.17 -23.46 -9.00
N GLU A 746 25.91 -23.61 -9.40
CA GLU A 746 25.23 -22.73 -10.36
C GLU A 746 24.33 -21.72 -9.65
N LEU A 747 24.23 -20.53 -10.23
CA LEU A 747 23.29 -19.51 -9.77
C LEU A 747 21.85 -19.95 -10.05
N LYS A 748 21.04 -20.04 -9.00
CA LYS A 748 19.60 -20.32 -9.07
C LYS A 748 18.84 -19.21 -8.35
N THR A 749 17.60 -18.97 -8.76
CA THR A 749 16.70 -18.04 -8.07
C THR A 749 15.57 -18.82 -7.43
N GLY A 750 15.43 -18.70 -6.12
CA GLY A 750 14.35 -19.29 -5.36
C GLY A 750 13.49 -18.24 -4.68
N ARG A 751 12.46 -18.68 -3.95
CA ARG A 751 11.54 -17.82 -3.19
C ARG A 751 12.20 -16.89 -2.15
N PHE A 752 13.48 -17.11 -1.82
CA PHE A 752 14.23 -16.31 -0.85
C PHE A 752 15.32 -15.44 -1.51
N GLY A 753 15.25 -15.29 -2.83
CA GLY A 753 16.23 -14.60 -3.65
C GLY A 753 17.25 -15.54 -4.29
N PRO A 754 18.27 -14.98 -4.97
CA PRO A 754 19.30 -15.73 -5.67
C PRO A 754 20.26 -16.45 -4.70
N TYR A 755 20.68 -17.65 -5.09
CA TYR A 755 21.62 -18.51 -4.37
C TYR A 755 22.38 -19.42 -5.33
N PHE A 756 23.62 -19.77 -5.02
CA PHE A 756 24.38 -20.81 -5.70
C PHE A 756 23.99 -22.19 -5.15
N ALA A 757 23.73 -23.15 -6.02
CA ALA A 757 23.40 -24.53 -5.69
C ALA A 757 24.42 -25.49 -6.30
N CYS A 758 25.02 -26.36 -5.49
CA CYS A 758 25.95 -27.37 -6.00
C CYS A 758 25.19 -28.40 -6.87
N GLN A 759 25.83 -28.86 -7.95
CA GLN A 759 25.27 -29.89 -8.82
C GLN A 759 25.46 -31.32 -8.30
N LYS A 760 26.38 -31.53 -7.34
CA LYS A 760 26.73 -32.87 -6.81
C LYS A 760 26.21 -33.12 -5.39
N CYS A 761 25.90 -32.08 -4.61
CA CYS A 761 25.44 -32.23 -3.23
C CYS A 761 24.43 -31.14 -2.84
N ASP A 762 23.83 -31.26 -1.66
CA ASP A 762 22.80 -30.33 -1.17
C ASP A 762 23.36 -28.97 -0.67
N ASN A 763 24.66 -28.69 -0.90
CA ASN A 763 25.27 -27.45 -0.46
C ASN A 763 24.76 -26.24 -1.27
N THR A 764 24.52 -25.13 -0.56
CA THR A 764 24.03 -23.88 -1.15
C THR A 764 24.71 -22.66 -0.55
N ARG A 765 24.99 -21.64 -1.37
CA ARG A 765 25.56 -20.35 -0.92
C ARG A 765 24.66 -19.20 -1.32
N LYS A 766 24.28 -18.36 -0.36
CA LYS A 766 23.41 -17.20 -0.63
C LYS A 766 24.16 -16.16 -1.46
N VAL A 767 23.49 -15.49 -2.41
CA VAL A 767 24.04 -14.33 -3.12
C VAL A 767 23.89 -13.06 -2.26
N LEU A 768 24.98 -12.32 -2.10
CA LEU A 768 25.02 -11.04 -1.40
C LEU A 768 24.45 -9.92 -2.30
N LYS A 769 24.13 -8.76 -1.70
CA LYS A 769 23.67 -7.59 -2.48
C LYS A 769 24.70 -7.10 -3.50
N THR A 770 25.97 -7.45 -3.31
CA THR A 770 27.08 -7.16 -4.23
C THR A 770 27.10 -8.08 -5.45
N GLY A 771 26.27 -9.14 -5.48
CA GLY A 771 26.29 -10.19 -6.51
C GLY A 771 27.22 -11.37 -6.18
N GLU A 772 28.09 -11.23 -5.19
CA GLU A 772 29.04 -12.27 -4.79
C GLU A 772 28.41 -13.39 -3.93
N ALA A 773 29.02 -14.56 -3.93
CA ALA A 773 28.62 -15.67 -3.05
C ALA A 773 28.98 -15.36 -1.59
N ALA A 774 28.02 -15.51 -0.68
CA ALA A 774 28.27 -15.41 0.76
C ALA A 774 29.40 -16.38 1.18
N PRO A 775 30.32 -16.00 2.09
CA PRO A 775 31.43 -16.87 2.50
C PRO A 775 30.97 -18.27 2.94
N PRO A 776 31.83 -19.29 2.78
CA PRO A 776 31.59 -20.62 3.34
C PRO A 776 31.23 -20.53 4.82
N ARG A 777 30.28 -21.35 5.24
CA ARG A 777 29.79 -21.39 6.62
C ARG A 777 30.10 -22.73 7.23
N MET A 778 30.36 -22.74 8.53
CA MET A 778 30.57 -23.98 9.26
C MET A 778 29.37 -24.91 9.18
N ASP A 779 29.64 -26.21 9.24
CA ASP A 779 28.59 -27.20 9.38
C ASP A 779 27.81 -26.99 10.69
N PRO A 780 26.48 -27.13 10.68
CA PRO A 780 25.69 -26.97 11.89
C PRO A 780 26.07 -28.03 12.95
N ILE A 781 26.37 -27.59 14.17
CA ILE A 781 26.68 -28.50 15.28
C ILE A 781 25.39 -28.76 16.07
N HIS A 782 24.98 -30.03 16.12
CA HIS A 782 23.82 -30.45 16.89
C HIS A 782 24.16 -30.56 18.39
N LEU A 783 23.32 -29.98 19.25
CA LEU A 783 23.48 -29.98 20.71
C LEU A 783 22.24 -30.62 21.40
N PRO A 784 22.03 -31.94 21.32
CA PRO A 784 20.86 -32.62 21.88
C PRO A 784 20.63 -32.40 23.38
N GLU A 785 21.70 -32.15 24.12
CA GLU A 785 21.74 -31.80 25.53
C GLU A 785 21.09 -30.43 25.82
N LEU A 786 21.14 -29.51 24.84
CA LEU A 786 20.62 -28.17 24.97
C LEU A 786 19.15 -28.11 24.54
N LYS A 787 18.25 -28.44 25.46
CA LYS A 787 16.80 -28.48 25.20
C LYS A 787 16.14 -27.10 25.14
N SER A 788 15.09 -27.00 24.31
CA SER A 788 14.20 -25.84 24.33
C SER A 788 13.33 -25.83 25.59
N THR A 789 13.13 -24.66 26.19
CA THR A 789 12.20 -24.47 27.31
C THR A 789 10.74 -24.29 26.86
N LYS A 790 10.51 -24.12 25.56
CA LYS A 790 9.19 -23.81 24.97
C LYS A 790 8.63 -24.93 24.12
N HIS A 791 9.49 -25.78 23.57
CA HIS A 791 9.16 -26.80 22.60
C HIS A 791 9.83 -28.11 22.96
N ASP A 792 9.22 -29.22 22.58
CA ASP A 792 9.87 -30.53 22.59
C ASP A 792 10.86 -30.62 21.41
N ASP A 793 12.01 -29.96 21.60
CA ASP A 793 13.08 -29.81 20.62
C ASP A 793 14.43 -29.49 21.32
N TYR A 794 15.52 -29.50 20.57
CA TYR A 794 16.87 -29.12 21.03
C TYR A 794 17.50 -28.07 20.11
N PHE A 795 18.63 -27.49 20.50
CA PHE A 795 19.32 -26.46 19.74
C PHE A 795 20.42 -27.02 18.82
N ILE A 796 20.61 -26.34 17.68
CA ILE A 796 21.70 -26.51 16.74
C ILE A 796 22.46 -25.19 16.67
N LEU A 797 23.78 -25.22 16.82
CA LEU A 797 24.64 -24.07 16.59
C LEU A 797 24.83 -23.85 15.08
N ARG A 798 24.62 -22.63 14.62
CA ARG A 798 24.73 -22.25 13.20
C ARG A 798 25.55 -20.97 13.06
N GLU A 799 26.30 -20.88 11.98
CA GLU A 799 26.90 -19.63 11.50
C GLU A 799 25.94 -18.91 10.54
N GLY A 800 25.69 -17.63 10.80
CA GLY A 800 24.90 -16.76 9.94
C GLY A 800 25.67 -15.50 9.54
N ALA A 801 25.04 -14.64 8.73
CA ALA A 801 25.62 -13.36 8.32
C ALA A 801 25.85 -12.37 9.49
N ALA A 802 25.27 -12.65 10.66
CA ALA A 802 25.44 -11.89 11.89
C ALA A 802 26.17 -12.73 12.95
N GLY A 803 27.11 -13.57 12.53
CA GLY A 803 27.86 -14.46 13.39
C GLY A 803 27.08 -15.71 13.83
N MET A 804 27.58 -16.37 14.88
CA MET A 804 27.02 -17.63 15.37
C MET A 804 25.80 -17.43 16.27
N PHE A 805 24.85 -18.35 16.15
CA PHE A 805 23.62 -18.36 16.94
C PHE A 805 23.09 -19.78 17.11
N LEU A 806 22.29 -20.00 18.16
CA LEU A 806 21.57 -21.24 18.37
C LEU A 806 20.19 -21.14 17.73
N ALA A 807 19.80 -22.18 17.00
CA ALA A 807 18.48 -22.33 16.40
C ALA A 807 17.88 -23.69 16.75
N ALA A 808 16.56 -23.76 16.91
CA ALA A 808 15.88 -25.03 17.15
C ALA A 808 16.14 -26.04 16.02
N SER A 809 16.25 -27.33 16.37
CA SER A 809 16.60 -28.38 15.41
C SER A 809 15.55 -28.56 14.31
N LYS A 810 14.27 -28.33 14.65
CA LYS A 810 13.13 -28.41 13.73
C LYS A 810 12.90 -27.11 12.96
N PHE A 811 13.87 -26.21 12.85
CA PHE A 811 13.77 -25.01 12.00
C PHE A 811 13.50 -25.40 10.53
N PRO A 812 12.60 -24.73 9.79
CA PRO A 812 11.86 -23.51 10.12
C PRO A 812 10.49 -23.72 10.79
N LYS A 813 10.15 -24.97 11.18
CA LYS A 813 8.87 -25.28 11.86
C LYS A 813 8.85 -24.74 13.30
N VAL A 814 9.97 -24.88 14.01
CA VAL A 814 10.22 -24.19 15.29
C VAL A 814 11.19 -23.05 15.03
N ARG A 815 10.73 -21.81 15.19
CA ARG A 815 11.52 -20.59 14.91
C ARG A 815 12.12 -19.99 16.17
N GLU A 816 12.54 -20.84 17.11
CA GLU A 816 13.23 -20.40 18.30
C GLU A 816 14.72 -20.23 18.01
N THR A 817 15.27 -19.06 18.35
CA THR A 817 16.70 -18.76 18.27
C THR A 817 17.16 -18.01 19.51
N ARG A 818 18.44 -18.14 19.85
CA ARG A 818 19.09 -17.35 20.92
C ARG A 818 20.60 -17.24 20.70
N ALA A 819 21.24 -16.32 21.42
CA ALA A 819 22.69 -16.28 21.48
C ALA A 819 23.22 -17.49 22.28
N PRO A 820 24.34 -18.12 21.85
CA PRO A 820 25.02 -19.12 22.65
C PRO A 820 25.75 -18.43 23.81
N LYS A 821 25.76 -19.10 24.97
CA LYS A 821 26.66 -18.72 26.08
C LYS A 821 28.07 -19.21 25.78
N LEU A 822 29.08 -18.51 26.27
CA LEU A 822 30.47 -18.97 26.06
C LEU A 822 30.74 -20.31 26.73
N ALA A 823 30.23 -20.51 27.95
CA ALA A 823 30.31 -21.81 28.63
C ALA A 823 29.71 -22.96 27.80
N GLU A 824 28.57 -22.73 27.12
CA GLU A 824 27.96 -23.72 26.22
C GLU A 824 28.84 -24.02 25.00
N LEU A 825 29.56 -23.01 24.48
CA LEU A 825 30.48 -23.21 23.35
C LEU A 825 31.75 -23.95 23.77
N ARG A 826 32.22 -23.78 25.00
CA ARG A 826 33.44 -24.46 25.50
C ARG A 826 33.29 -25.97 25.51
N GLU A 827 32.09 -26.48 25.80
CA GLU A 827 31.79 -27.92 25.78
C GLU A 827 31.97 -28.56 24.39
N ILE A 828 31.96 -27.74 23.33
CA ILE A 828 32.12 -28.18 21.94
C ILE A 828 33.37 -27.60 21.28
N LYS A 829 34.34 -27.12 22.06
CA LYS A 829 35.57 -26.49 21.55
C LYS A 829 36.27 -27.33 20.48
N ASP A 830 36.33 -28.64 20.67
CA ASP A 830 37.01 -29.58 19.76
C ASP A 830 36.26 -29.80 18.43
N LYS A 831 34.98 -29.43 18.37
CA LYS A 831 34.14 -29.51 17.17
C LYS A 831 34.11 -28.21 16.37
N MET A 832 34.77 -27.16 16.86
CA MET A 832 34.71 -25.80 16.29
C MET A 832 35.90 -25.55 15.38
N GLU A 833 35.63 -24.94 14.22
CA GLU A 833 36.68 -24.56 13.26
C GLU A 833 37.72 -23.61 13.86
N ASP A 834 38.96 -23.69 13.39
CA ASP A 834 40.11 -22.92 13.89
C ASP A 834 39.84 -21.41 13.96
N LYS A 835 39.09 -20.87 13.00
CA LYS A 835 38.71 -19.45 12.93
C LYS A 835 37.90 -18.96 14.13
N PHE A 836 37.34 -19.86 14.94
CA PHE A 836 36.55 -19.53 16.14
C PHE A 836 37.26 -19.82 17.46
N GLN A 837 38.48 -20.36 17.44
CA GLN A 837 39.17 -20.79 18.66
C GLN A 837 39.45 -19.63 19.63
N TYR A 838 39.64 -18.40 19.12
CA TYR A 838 39.82 -17.18 19.91
C TYR A 838 38.65 -16.87 20.87
N LEU A 839 37.44 -17.37 20.58
CA LEU A 839 36.27 -17.18 21.45
C LEU A 839 36.45 -17.86 22.82
N PHE A 840 37.21 -18.94 22.87
CA PHE A 840 37.46 -19.70 24.10
C PHE A 840 38.51 -19.05 25.01
N GLU A 841 39.11 -17.94 24.60
CA GLU A 841 39.96 -17.10 25.46
C GLU A 841 39.14 -16.06 26.24
N GLY A 842 37.87 -15.85 25.87
CA GLY A 842 36.98 -14.88 26.50
C GLY A 842 36.41 -15.38 27.83
N PRO A 843 36.04 -14.49 28.76
CA PRO A 843 35.56 -14.90 30.08
C PRO A 843 34.15 -15.49 30.01
N ASP A 844 33.86 -16.49 30.85
CA ASP A 844 32.52 -17.11 30.95
C ASP A 844 31.51 -16.25 31.72
N GLU A 845 32.01 -15.34 32.54
CA GLU A 845 31.24 -14.39 33.34
C GLU A 845 31.79 -12.97 33.19
N ASP A 846 30.91 -11.97 33.31
CA ASP A 846 31.34 -10.58 33.43
C ASP A 846 31.82 -10.25 34.86
N PRO A 847 32.38 -9.05 35.11
CA PRO A 847 32.86 -8.67 36.46
C PRO A 847 31.79 -8.66 37.57
N GLU A 848 30.50 -8.72 37.21
CA GLU A 848 29.37 -8.81 38.16
C GLU A 848 28.86 -10.26 38.32
N GLY A 849 29.54 -11.26 37.73
CA GLY A 849 29.16 -12.67 37.77
C GLY A 849 27.98 -13.03 36.86
N ASN A 850 27.63 -12.20 35.88
CA ASN A 850 26.59 -12.53 34.91
C ASN A 850 27.18 -13.37 33.77
N PRO A 851 26.46 -14.39 33.27
CA PRO A 851 26.96 -15.26 32.21
C PRO A 851 27.17 -14.48 30.90
N THR A 852 28.29 -14.78 30.23
CA THR A 852 28.62 -14.18 28.94
C THR A 852 27.99 -14.93 27.77
N ILE A 853 27.72 -14.18 26.70
CA ILE A 853 27.04 -14.63 25.49
C ILE A 853 27.69 -14.00 24.27
N LEU A 854 27.66 -14.75 23.17
CA LEU A 854 28.17 -14.28 21.91
C LEU A 854 27.18 -13.32 21.24
N ARG A 855 27.67 -12.17 20.79
CA ARG A 855 26.89 -11.11 20.16
C ARG A 855 27.54 -10.65 18.86
N TRP A 856 26.76 -9.93 18.06
CA TRP A 856 27.22 -9.34 16.80
C TRP A 856 26.98 -7.83 16.79
N SER A 857 28.03 -7.07 16.51
CA SER A 857 27.94 -5.63 16.32
C SER A 857 27.64 -5.32 14.85
N ARG A 858 26.43 -4.84 14.55
CA ARG A 858 26.10 -4.40 13.18
C ARG A 858 26.94 -3.21 12.72
N LYS A 859 27.33 -2.33 13.67
CA LYS A 859 28.11 -1.11 13.39
C LYS A 859 29.56 -1.47 13.05
N LYS A 860 30.18 -2.35 13.83
CA LYS A 860 31.58 -2.78 13.65
C LYS A 860 31.72 -4.00 12.73
N LYS A 861 30.61 -4.66 12.40
CA LYS A 861 30.54 -5.89 11.58
C LYS A 861 31.43 -7.01 12.12
N GLU A 862 31.41 -7.22 13.43
CA GLU A 862 32.24 -8.22 14.11
C GLU A 862 31.48 -8.89 15.26
N GLN A 863 31.95 -10.08 15.65
CA GLN A 863 31.50 -10.76 16.86
C GLN A 863 32.18 -10.16 18.08
N TYR A 864 31.44 -10.10 19.19
CA TYR A 864 31.94 -9.64 20.47
C TYR A 864 31.27 -10.45 21.59
N ILE A 865 31.87 -10.45 22.78
CA ILE A 865 31.30 -11.10 23.95
C ILE A 865 30.58 -10.02 24.76
N GLY A 866 29.30 -10.23 25.05
CA GLY A 866 28.57 -9.43 26.03
C GLY A 866 28.09 -10.32 27.17
N SER A 867 27.31 -9.77 28.10
CA SER A 867 26.66 -10.58 29.15
C SER A 867 25.15 -10.35 29.22
N GLU A 868 24.45 -11.24 29.92
CA GLU A 868 23.02 -11.10 30.17
C GLU A 868 22.64 -11.35 31.62
N LYS A 869 21.68 -10.56 32.10
CA LYS A 869 21.06 -10.69 33.42
C LYS A 869 19.57 -10.86 33.26
N ASN A 870 19.01 -11.96 33.76
CA ASN A 870 17.58 -12.31 33.62
C ASN A 870 17.07 -12.25 32.16
N GLY A 871 17.88 -12.75 31.22
CA GLY A 871 17.56 -12.77 29.79
C GLY A 871 17.59 -11.39 29.09
N LYS A 872 18.14 -10.36 29.75
CA LYS A 872 18.38 -9.03 29.15
C LYS A 872 19.87 -8.77 29.05
N ALA A 873 20.30 -8.22 27.91
CA ALA A 873 21.69 -7.79 27.72
C ALA A 873 22.09 -6.75 28.78
N THR A 874 23.28 -6.88 29.33
CA THR A 874 23.91 -5.85 30.17
C THR A 874 24.53 -4.77 29.27
N ARG A 875 25.24 -3.81 29.87
CA ARG A 875 26.06 -2.84 29.13
C ARG A 875 27.50 -3.28 28.93
N TRP A 876 27.88 -4.41 29.53
CA TRP A 876 29.24 -4.91 29.48
C TRP A 876 29.48 -5.65 28.17
N GLY A 877 30.67 -5.45 27.59
CA GLY A 877 31.08 -6.18 26.41
C GLY A 877 32.56 -6.00 26.08
N VAL A 878 33.17 -7.07 25.60
CA VAL A 878 34.57 -7.13 25.22
C VAL A 878 34.72 -7.53 23.76
N TYR A 879 35.75 -6.99 23.11
CA TYR A 879 36.04 -7.15 21.68
C TYR A 879 37.43 -7.75 21.50
N TRP A 880 37.59 -8.60 20.48
CA TRP A 880 38.87 -9.21 20.17
C TRP A 880 39.77 -8.22 19.43
N ARG A 881 40.93 -7.90 20.00
CA ARG A 881 41.91 -6.95 19.48
C ARG A 881 43.32 -7.47 19.70
N LYS A 882 44.14 -7.49 18.65
CA LYS A 882 45.58 -7.80 18.75
C LYS A 882 45.92 -9.09 19.54
N GLY A 883 45.02 -10.08 19.55
CA GLY A 883 45.23 -11.34 20.27
C GLY A 883 44.69 -11.37 21.71
N GLU A 884 43.91 -10.39 22.14
CA GLU A 884 43.29 -10.35 23.48
C GLU A 884 41.86 -9.79 23.47
N TRP A 885 41.08 -10.10 24.52
CA TRP A 885 39.73 -9.54 24.73
C TRP A 885 39.81 -8.23 25.52
N VAL A 886 39.37 -7.13 24.91
CA VAL A 886 39.44 -5.77 25.48
C VAL A 886 38.04 -5.19 25.65
N GLU A 887 37.75 -4.59 26.81
CA GLU A 887 36.49 -3.89 27.07
C GLU A 887 36.42 -2.57 26.29
N GLU A 888 35.31 -2.33 25.57
CA GLU A 888 35.10 -1.11 24.76
C GLU A 888 33.71 -0.46 24.95
#